data_AF-A0A661W2T8-F1
#
_entry.id   AF-A0A661W2T8-F1
#
_cell.length_a   1.000
_cell.length_b   1.000
_cell.length_c   1.000
_cell.angle_alpha   90.00
_cell.angle_beta   90.00
_cell.angle_gamma   90.00
#
_symmetry.space_group_name_H-M   'P 1'
#
loop_
_entity.id
_entity.type
_entity.pdbx_description
1 polymer ?
#
loop_
_entity_poly.entity_id
_entity_poly.type
_entity_poly.pdbx_seq_one_letter_code
_entity_poly.pdbx_strand_id
1 'polypeptide(L)'
;MKCPNCGYDSPPGMKFCGMCGTRLARVCPACDFANPPDFHFCGQCGTPLTEEPALVPRPQPPPVEDQVPTLPVPAPLTNSLIYQPTSLPTSLEGERRLATVLLADVMGSTDLLEQVGSEAWVEIMNRVLRILESEVYRFGGEVDQFRGDGLVAFFGATSAHEDDPERAVLTGLAMHKALEPYAAELAERETIDLRLRVGVHTGEVIVTSIGDSRQYSEDTAMGAGLAIAARMETAAEPGTVLVSENTYRLVESQFEWQPLGEITVKGVSQPIAVYRPLAPRPDAERVHRLQAYGLSIPLIGREAEFQALKGRVEDLYDGRGGIAMVTGEKGLGKSFLVAEVHQHFVRHGALWAEAYEQAPSPPAFLIWLRGRCRSYNQSWPYSMWLDLLGNWLKMREGEPKEEIRDRLRRQAELLWGDRSTEYYPYLATFLSLPLETDFAERVRHLDAEGLRQQFFFTLRSWVEAMVKRGPLVLAFADVHWADTTSLDMLKYCLPLCDHEALLWLIEFRPERTSPVWEFHHHVETEYPHRLTTLSLPPLTEDQSREFIERLIGPDVLPAETYALVLGKAEGNPYYIEELIRSLIEQGVLVRDAQTGRWRATRAVASLDLPDTLQSLLLARIDGLSSKERRVLQMAAVIGSVFWSNVLQTLAGDDMPLKAHLTALQRAQLIYERRRVPDLGMEYAFKSTLIRDAAYESILSAQREAYHLKVAEYLEGLFGPERLTQYCGALAYHYRQAGKPRKELFYTLQAAEQARKIYANAEALEHYTRALELLDEMEAQTADEDRLHAIRTQRFEVLNGRREVFHLRGDFDAERADAQALLPLAQQLDDQPTWLIDALLQQPGVAYWRSREELDAGIPMAQQALTLARQLGDRRREMQSLVAIANQRLWINDPTAWGLAERALELARQLGDRRYEVSILIGMGQVYAWSDQPERGMEYLEAALPICQALDDKMAEIDLLNLIGLQFERSGDYYRLLTEYHQKRLEISREIGHRPRESNALMQCGQIQSLYLGDYDAGLALLEECLRIREDTPGAAFALLRIAQVQVAQGRYDEALDALEQARHIIGVQAVHEMGHAGLRLVSAILYNALGDEAHLHEALELAAQTSQLVAEAPLTRQYEMAAACESAAAHLGLARCAADEAERQAHRRQALESSQAALNIYQHFGFVQIIECVSEEILFRHSQALAANGREAEAAEYLQRAYGEMMRKHNLIPPDSPFRRTYLENIPLHRDIRAAYDVSKKVGLIGQVRKRDAG
;
A
#
# COMPACT_ATOMS: atom_id res chain seq x y z
N MET A 1 76.00 9.66 12.11
CA MET A 1 74.70 9.00 11.88
C MET A 1 74.22 9.42 10.51
N LYS A 2 74.09 8.48 9.59
CA LYS A 2 73.59 8.78 8.24
C LYS A 2 72.11 9.12 8.27
N CYS A 3 71.76 10.20 7.60
CA CYS A 3 70.37 10.58 7.40
C CYS A 3 69.65 9.54 6.52
N PRO A 4 68.50 8.99 6.95
CA PRO A 4 67.76 8.02 6.14
C PRO A 4 67.17 8.63 4.86
N ASN A 5 66.98 9.95 4.83
CA ASN A 5 66.41 10.66 3.68
C ASN A 5 67.47 11.09 2.64
N CYS A 6 68.57 11.73 3.06
CA CYS A 6 69.59 12.25 2.13
C CYS A 6 70.97 11.57 2.21
N GLY A 7 71.14 10.51 3.02
CA GLY A 7 72.39 9.77 3.16
C GLY A 7 73.54 10.50 3.88
N TYR A 8 73.41 11.80 4.14
CA TYR A 8 74.45 12.63 4.76
C TYR A 8 74.82 12.16 6.18
N ASP A 9 76.11 11.91 6.43
CA ASP A 9 76.59 11.41 7.73
C ASP A 9 76.74 12.57 8.73
N SER A 10 75.75 12.71 9.60
CA SER A 10 75.67 13.82 10.54
C SER A 10 76.47 13.53 11.83
N PRO A 11 77.13 14.54 12.42
CA PRO A 11 77.89 14.37 13.67
C PRO A 11 77.06 13.77 14.82
N PRO A 12 77.69 13.02 15.76
CA PRO A 12 77.01 12.49 16.93
C PRO A 12 76.32 13.59 17.75
N GLY A 13 75.11 13.30 18.25
CA GLY A 13 74.30 14.24 19.05
C GLY A 13 73.36 15.16 18.25
N MET A 14 73.45 15.20 16.92
CA MET A 14 72.52 15.97 16.07
C MET A 14 71.10 15.38 16.10
N LYS A 15 70.11 16.17 16.54
CA LYS A 15 68.68 15.77 16.54
C LYS A 15 68.04 15.76 15.14
N PHE A 16 68.57 16.57 14.22
CA PHE A 16 68.13 16.69 12.83
C PHE A 16 69.35 16.71 11.89
N CYS A 17 69.17 16.29 10.65
CA CYS A 17 70.20 16.31 9.62
C CYS A 17 70.47 17.75 9.18
N GLY A 18 71.70 18.23 9.36
CA GLY A 18 72.10 19.59 8.99
C GLY A 18 71.94 19.95 7.51
N MET A 19 71.83 18.94 6.63
CA MET A 19 71.63 19.14 5.18
C MET A 19 70.17 19.16 4.70
N CYS A 20 69.23 18.51 5.40
CA CYS A 20 67.85 18.35 4.90
C CYS A 20 66.76 18.45 5.98
N GLY A 21 67.10 18.81 7.21
CA GLY A 21 66.15 18.97 8.32
C GLY A 21 65.50 17.67 8.81
N THR A 22 65.74 16.52 8.19
CA THR A 22 65.12 15.24 8.59
C THR A 22 65.60 14.83 9.99
N ARG A 23 64.66 14.44 10.86
CA ARG A 23 64.95 14.08 12.26
C ARG A 23 65.76 12.77 12.32
N LEU A 24 66.85 12.78 13.07
CA LEU A 24 67.80 11.66 13.15
C LEU A 24 67.64 10.80 14.40
N ALA A 25 66.94 11.30 15.42
CA ALA A 25 66.65 10.54 16.63
C ALA A 25 65.30 10.94 17.27
N ARG A 26 64.60 9.93 17.79
CA ARG A 26 63.46 10.06 18.70
C ARG A 26 63.96 9.94 20.14
N VAL A 27 63.80 11.01 20.91
CA VAL A 27 64.16 11.02 22.34
C VAL A 27 63.01 10.39 23.11
N CYS A 28 63.31 9.48 24.04
CA CYS A 28 62.30 8.84 24.87
C CYS A 28 61.72 9.84 25.89
N PRO A 29 60.39 10.06 25.95
CA PRO A 29 59.78 11.00 26.88
C PRO A 29 59.94 10.58 28.36
N ALA A 30 60.26 9.32 28.64
CA ALA A 30 60.40 8.80 30.00
C ALA A 30 61.84 8.76 30.54
N CYS A 31 62.87 8.76 29.67
CA CYS A 31 64.27 8.59 30.11
C CYS A 31 65.31 9.41 29.32
N ASP A 32 64.88 10.27 28.39
CA ASP A 32 65.72 11.10 27.51
C ASP A 32 66.75 10.36 26.63
N PHE A 33 66.70 9.02 26.58
CA PHE A 33 67.56 8.25 25.68
C PHE A 33 67.21 8.52 24.20
N ALA A 34 68.23 8.72 23.38
CA ALA A 34 68.08 8.98 21.94
C ALA A 34 68.02 7.66 21.16
N ASN A 35 66.83 7.34 20.65
CA ASN A 35 66.56 6.14 19.86
C ASN A 35 66.56 6.49 18.36
N PRO A 36 66.86 5.51 17.47
CA PRO A 36 66.64 5.64 16.03
C PRO A 36 65.18 6.02 15.70
N PRO A 37 64.89 6.72 14.58
CA PRO A 37 63.53 7.18 14.26
C PRO A 37 62.51 6.05 14.07
N ASP A 38 63.00 4.89 13.64
CA ASP A 38 62.32 3.62 13.35
C ASP A 38 62.02 2.77 14.59
N PHE A 39 62.51 3.16 15.77
CA PHE A 39 62.17 2.48 17.02
C PHE A 39 60.77 2.88 17.50
N HIS A 40 59.87 1.90 17.62
CA HIS A 40 58.53 2.07 18.21
C HIS A 40 58.55 2.10 19.75
N PHE A 41 59.58 1.51 20.38
CA PHE A 41 59.80 1.50 21.82
C PHE A 41 61.23 1.92 22.14
N CYS A 42 61.46 2.50 23.32
CA CYS A 42 62.80 2.91 23.73
C CYS A 42 63.69 1.68 24.00
N GLY A 43 64.84 1.62 23.31
CA GLY A 43 65.82 0.54 23.46
C GLY A 43 66.51 0.46 24.83
N GLN A 44 66.29 1.44 25.72
CA GLN A 44 66.83 1.43 27.09
C GLN A 44 65.78 1.18 28.19
N CYS A 45 64.52 1.64 28.03
CA CYS A 45 63.48 1.51 29.07
C CYS A 45 62.16 0.87 28.61
N GLY A 46 62.03 0.49 27.34
CA GLY A 46 60.83 -0.17 26.80
C GLY A 46 59.60 0.73 26.62
N THR A 47 59.66 2.02 26.94
CA THR A 47 58.52 2.96 26.77
C THR A 47 58.20 3.19 25.29
N PRO A 48 56.93 3.12 24.84
CA PRO A 48 56.56 3.44 23.45
C PRO A 48 56.90 4.89 23.07
N LEU A 49 57.28 5.11 21.81
CA LEU A 49 57.83 6.38 21.29
C LEU A 49 56.90 7.11 20.31
N THR A 50 55.65 6.66 20.21
CA THR A 50 54.62 7.18 19.30
C THR A 50 53.40 7.67 20.08
N GLU A 51 53.13 8.97 20.01
CA GLU A 51 51.86 9.57 20.38
C GLU A 51 51.00 9.75 19.12
N GLU A 52 49.76 9.26 19.13
CA GLU A 52 48.70 9.74 18.25
C GLU A 52 47.94 10.87 18.98
N PRO A 53 47.75 12.07 18.40
CA PRO A 53 47.13 13.18 19.10
C PRO A 53 45.59 13.11 19.06
N ALA A 54 44.96 13.40 20.20
CA ALA A 54 43.53 13.62 20.31
C ALA A 54 43.07 14.93 19.62
N LEU A 55 41.81 14.95 19.17
CA LEU A 55 41.17 16.05 18.44
C LEU A 55 40.87 17.29 19.32
N VAL A 56 41.22 18.48 18.82
CA VAL A 56 40.63 19.78 19.18
C VAL A 56 40.47 20.59 17.88
N PRO A 57 39.31 21.20 17.58
CA PRO A 57 39.00 21.74 16.25
C PRO A 57 39.65 23.10 15.95
N ARG A 58 39.75 23.43 14.65
CA ARG A 58 40.12 24.76 14.14
C ARG A 58 39.19 25.24 13.00
N PRO A 59 39.10 26.55 12.74
CA PRO A 59 38.09 27.14 11.85
C PRO A 59 38.41 27.05 10.36
N GLN A 60 37.39 27.26 9.52
CA GLN A 60 37.46 27.24 8.06
C GLN A 60 38.22 28.44 7.46
N PRO A 61 38.93 28.26 6.32
CA PRO A 61 39.28 29.32 5.38
C PRO A 61 38.23 29.45 4.23
N PRO A 62 38.15 30.60 3.54
CA PRO A 62 37.15 30.92 2.50
C PRO A 62 37.41 30.25 1.13
N PRO A 63 36.46 30.30 0.18
CA PRO A 63 36.45 29.43 -1.01
C PRO A 63 37.32 29.94 -2.17
N VAL A 64 37.67 29.03 -3.08
CA VAL A 64 38.22 29.32 -4.41
C VAL A 64 37.54 28.39 -5.42
N GLU A 65 37.18 28.95 -6.57
CA GLU A 65 36.36 28.34 -7.64
C GLU A 65 37.14 27.38 -8.57
N ASP A 66 36.39 26.52 -9.26
CA ASP A 66 36.62 25.98 -10.62
C ASP A 66 38.04 25.52 -11.06
N GLN A 67 38.21 24.21 -11.30
CA GLN A 67 38.33 23.64 -12.67
C GLN A 67 38.62 22.12 -12.69
N VAL A 68 37.90 21.41 -13.57
CA VAL A 68 38.15 20.04 -14.07
C VAL A 68 39.11 20.18 -15.28
N PRO A 69 40.19 19.36 -15.50
CA PRO A 69 40.03 17.99 -16.01
C PRO A 69 41.17 16.92 -15.88
N THR A 70 40.77 15.64 -16.01
CA THR A 70 41.43 14.47 -16.70
C THR A 70 42.84 13.93 -16.35
N LEU A 71 42.88 12.60 -16.07
CA LEU A 71 43.73 11.49 -16.62
C LEU A 71 45.14 11.79 -17.22
N PRO A 72 46.18 10.93 -17.02
CA PRO A 72 46.15 9.51 -17.44
C PRO A 72 47.02 8.46 -16.69
N VAL A 73 46.89 7.20 -17.13
CA VAL A 73 47.63 5.96 -16.78
C VAL A 73 48.91 5.82 -17.65
N PRO A 74 50.07 5.33 -17.15
CA PRO A 74 50.51 3.94 -17.44
C PRO A 74 51.42 3.21 -16.40
N ALA A 75 51.44 1.88 -16.50
CA ALA A 75 52.41 0.93 -15.90
C ALA A 75 53.70 0.84 -16.78
N PRO A 76 54.59 -0.21 -16.78
CA PRO A 76 54.72 -1.44 -15.95
C PRO A 76 56.20 -1.78 -15.56
N LEU A 77 56.50 -3.09 -15.31
CA LEU A 77 57.81 -3.80 -15.38
C LEU A 77 58.72 -3.84 -14.11
N THR A 78 59.53 -4.89 -13.80
CA THR A 78 59.41 -6.38 -13.79
C THR A 78 60.73 -7.01 -13.26
N ASN A 79 60.69 -8.27 -12.77
CA ASN A 79 61.81 -9.24 -12.56
C ASN A 79 62.81 -9.02 -11.38
N SER A 80 63.26 -10.00 -10.56
CA SER A 80 63.60 -11.47 -10.68
C SER A 80 65.08 -11.71 -11.08
N LEU A 81 65.90 -12.62 -10.49
CA LEU A 81 65.77 -13.76 -9.54
C LEU A 81 66.93 -13.76 -8.48
N ILE A 82 67.11 -14.72 -7.54
CA ILE A 82 67.91 -16.00 -7.62
C ILE A 82 67.67 -16.77 -6.27
N TYR A 83 67.05 -17.97 -6.24
CA TYR A 83 67.58 -19.36 -6.29
C TYR A 83 68.26 -19.89 -4.98
N GLN A 84 67.59 -20.67 -4.10
CA GLN A 84 67.27 -22.14 -4.06
C GLN A 84 68.35 -23.03 -3.37
N PRO A 85 67.99 -24.10 -2.62
CA PRO A 85 67.87 -25.44 -3.26
C PRO A 85 66.85 -26.48 -2.67
N THR A 86 66.14 -27.14 -3.58
CA THR A 86 65.72 -28.58 -3.64
C THR A 86 65.25 -29.39 -2.41
N SER A 87 64.05 -29.98 -2.54
CA SER A 87 63.75 -31.38 -2.16
C SER A 87 62.83 -32.02 -3.23
N LEU A 88 62.84 -33.35 -3.39
CA LEU A 88 62.06 -34.09 -4.40
C LEU A 88 60.67 -34.54 -3.85
N PRO A 89 59.64 -34.67 -4.71
CA PRO A 89 58.24 -34.68 -4.26
C PRO A 89 57.67 -36.07 -3.96
N THR A 90 57.05 -36.24 -2.79
CA THR A 90 56.25 -37.42 -2.44
C THR A 90 55.10 -37.10 -1.48
N SER A 91 54.06 -36.45 -1.97
CA SER A 91 52.69 -36.57 -1.46
C SER A 91 51.71 -36.18 -2.56
N LEU A 92 50.72 -37.04 -2.83
CA LEU A 92 49.53 -36.63 -3.58
C LEU A 92 48.71 -35.75 -2.64
N GLU A 93 48.86 -34.42 -2.77
CA GLU A 93 47.92 -33.47 -2.16
C GLU A 93 46.64 -33.48 -3.00
N GLY A 94 45.69 -34.31 -2.57
CA GLY A 94 44.38 -34.39 -3.19
C GLY A 94 43.33 -34.93 -2.25
N GLU A 95 42.15 -34.31 -2.28
CA GLU A 95 41.03 -34.65 -1.40
C GLU A 95 40.03 -35.54 -2.15
N ARG A 96 39.59 -36.63 -1.50
CA ARG A 96 38.46 -37.44 -2.00
C ARG A 96 37.16 -36.71 -1.70
N ARG A 97 36.40 -36.39 -2.74
CA ARG A 97 35.08 -35.77 -2.63
C ARG A 97 34.04 -36.59 -3.40
N LEU A 98 32.81 -36.59 -2.91
CA LEU A 98 31.66 -37.05 -3.67
C LEU A 98 31.21 -35.88 -4.55
N ALA A 99 31.21 -36.06 -5.87
CA ALA A 99 30.81 -35.03 -6.82
C ALA A 99 29.97 -35.64 -7.95
N THR A 100 29.16 -34.81 -8.60
CA THR A 100 28.50 -35.17 -9.85
C THR A 100 29.31 -34.63 -11.02
N VAL A 101 29.73 -35.54 -11.89
CA VAL A 101 30.49 -35.23 -13.11
C VAL A 101 29.53 -35.21 -14.29
N LEU A 102 29.61 -34.16 -15.10
CA LEU A 102 28.92 -34.02 -16.39
C LEU A 102 29.97 -33.97 -17.51
N LEU A 103 29.79 -34.76 -18.55
CA LEU A 103 30.51 -34.60 -19.81
C LEU A 103 29.52 -34.31 -20.92
N ALA A 104 29.89 -33.37 -21.78
CA ALA A 104 29.14 -33.01 -22.98
C ALA A 104 30.08 -33.08 -24.20
N ASP A 105 29.64 -33.71 -25.28
CA ASP A 105 30.44 -33.98 -26.48
C ASP A 105 29.64 -33.74 -27.76
N VAL A 106 30.26 -33.12 -28.78
CA VAL A 106 29.60 -32.82 -30.07
C VAL A 106 29.81 -33.97 -31.06
N MET A 107 28.70 -34.60 -31.48
CA MET A 107 28.72 -35.64 -32.50
C MET A 107 29.23 -35.10 -33.84
N GLY A 108 30.09 -35.89 -34.51
CA GLY A 108 30.55 -35.61 -35.87
C GLY A 108 31.57 -34.46 -35.96
N SER A 109 32.11 -34.00 -34.83
CA SER A 109 33.13 -32.93 -34.75
C SER A 109 34.30 -33.09 -35.72
N THR A 110 34.77 -34.32 -35.93
CA THR A 110 35.91 -34.63 -36.82
C THR A 110 35.50 -34.59 -38.29
N ASP A 111 34.31 -35.11 -38.61
CA ASP A 111 33.74 -35.03 -39.97
C ASP A 111 33.42 -33.58 -40.34
N LEU A 112 32.98 -32.77 -39.35
CA LEU A 112 32.76 -31.34 -39.47
C LEU A 112 34.07 -30.60 -39.80
N LEU A 113 35.18 -30.95 -39.12
CA LEU A 113 36.51 -30.37 -39.39
C LEU A 113 36.97 -30.63 -40.83
N GLU A 114 36.69 -31.82 -41.38
CA GLU A 114 36.97 -32.14 -42.79
C GLU A 114 36.07 -31.38 -43.77
N GLN A 115 34.82 -31.08 -43.39
CA GLN A 115 33.84 -30.38 -44.24
C GLN A 115 34.06 -28.86 -44.31
N VAL A 116 34.28 -28.19 -43.16
CA VAL A 116 34.32 -26.71 -43.09
C VAL A 116 35.75 -26.14 -43.02
N GLY A 117 36.74 -26.99 -42.75
CA GLY A 117 38.14 -26.59 -42.58
C GLY A 117 38.44 -25.99 -41.20
N SER A 118 39.73 -25.85 -40.89
CA SER A 118 40.19 -25.58 -39.52
C SER A 118 39.78 -24.23 -38.94
N GLU A 119 39.64 -23.17 -39.75
CA GLU A 119 39.30 -21.84 -39.24
C GLU A 119 37.81 -21.77 -38.86
N ALA A 120 36.91 -22.15 -39.77
CA ALA A 120 35.47 -22.18 -39.49
C ALA A 120 35.10 -23.18 -38.38
N TRP A 121 35.78 -24.33 -38.30
CA TRP A 121 35.59 -25.29 -37.21
C TRP A 121 35.88 -24.68 -35.84
N VAL A 122 36.98 -23.92 -35.72
CA VAL A 122 37.34 -23.23 -34.46
C VAL A 122 36.32 -22.16 -34.10
N GLU A 123 35.75 -21.43 -35.06
CA GLU A 123 34.69 -20.46 -34.79
C GLU A 123 33.39 -21.12 -34.31
N ILE A 124 32.95 -22.19 -34.99
CA ILE A 124 31.77 -22.97 -34.63
C ILE A 124 31.95 -23.57 -33.24
N MET A 125 33.06 -24.30 -32.99
CA MET A 125 33.30 -24.93 -31.70
C MET A 125 33.44 -23.93 -30.56
N ASN A 126 34.11 -22.79 -30.75
CA ASN A 126 34.14 -21.74 -29.73
C ASN A 126 32.77 -21.14 -29.44
N ARG A 127 31.83 -21.13 -30.40
CA ARG A 127 30.45 -20.70 -30.16
C ARG A 127 29.65 -21.78 -29.43
N VAL A 128 29.81 -23.06 -29.78
CA VAL A 128 29.19 -24.19 -29.06
C VAL A 128 29.68 -24.26 -27.62
N LEU A 129 30.99 -24.30 -27.38
CA LEU A 129 31.58 -24.42 -26.05
C LEU A 129 31.14 -23.27 -25.11
N ARG A 130 31.00 -22.03 -25.62
CA ARG A 130 30.45 -20.90 -24.85
C ARG A 130 28.98 -21.06 -24.49
N ILE A 131 28.15 -21.63 -25.38
CA ILE A 131 26.75 -21.96 -25.07
C ILE A 131 26.70 -22.99 -23.94
N LEU A 132 27.47 -24.08 -24.08
CA LEU A 132 27.52 -25.16 -23.09
C LEU A 132 28.05 -24.67 -21.73
N GLU A 133 29.16 -23.93 -21.72
CA GLU A 133 29.75 -23.32 -20.53
C GLU A 133 28.75 -22.38 -19.81
N SER A 134 27.99 -21.58 -20.56
CA SER A 134 27.00 -20.69 -19.96
C SER A 134 25.91 -21.44 -19.18
N GLU A 135 25.50 -22.62 -19.65
CA GLU A 135 24.53 -23.47 -18.95
C GLU A 135 25.18 -24.22 -17.76
N VAL A 136 26.47 -24.57 -17.81
CA VAL A 136 27.20 -25.09 -16.63
C VAL A 136 27.18 -24.05 -15.50
N TYR A 137 27.60 -22.82 -15.76
CA TYR A 137 27.64 -21.76 -14.74
C TYR A 137 26.24 -21.32 -14.29
N ARG A 138 25.24 -21.36 -15.18
CA ARG A 138 23.83 -21.01 -14.85
C ARG A 138 23.25 -21.91 -13.77
N PHE A 139 23.58 -23.21 -13.78
CA PHE A 139 23.22 -24.16 -12.72
C PHE A 139 24.33 -24.30 -11.67
N GLY A 140 25.33 -23.41 -11.69
CA GLY A 140 26.39 -23.30 -10.68
C GLY A 140 27.32 -24.52 -10.60
N GLY A 141 27.49 -25.26 -11.71
CA GLY A 141 28.63 -26.15 -11.88
C GLY A 141 29.89 -25.37 -12.31
N GLU A 142 31.01 -26.06 -12.38
CA GLU A 142 32.30 -25.48 -12.76
C GLU A 142 32.91 -26.32 -13.90
N VAL A 143 33.41 -25.66 -14.96
CA VAL A 143 34.08 -26.32 -16.09
C VAL A 143 35.53 -26.59 -15.70
N ASP A 144 35.94 -27.86 -15.73
CA ASP A 144 37.30 -28.32 -15.39
C ASP A 144 38.22 -28.29 -16.60
N GLN A 145 37.74 -28.78 -17.75
CA GLN A 145 38.51 -28.78 -19.00
C GLN A 145 37.63 -28.75 -20.24
N PHE A 146 38.08 -28.01 -21.26
CA PHE A 146 37.59 -28.13 -22.62
C PHE A 146 38.34 -29.25 -23.34
N ARG A 147 37.60 -30.13 -24.02
CA ARG A 147 38.13 -31.29 -24.74
C ARG A 147 38.00 -31.15 -26.25
N GLY A 148 38.32 -29.99 -26.82
CA GLY A 148 38.25 -29.75 -28.27
C GLY A 148 36.81 -29.70 -28.81
N ASP A 149 36.17 -30.85 -28.93
CA ASP A 149 34.77 -31.07 -29.34
C ASP A 149 33.77 -31.21 -28.18
N GLY A 150 34.25 -31.22 -26.93
CA GLY A 150 33.39 -31.31 -25.74
C GLY A 150 33.90 -30.54 -24.52
N LEU A 151 33.23 -30.69 -23.39
CA LEU A 151 33.66 -30.19 -22.08
C LEU A 151 33.43 -31.20 -20.95
N VAL A 152 34.18 -31.04 -19.86
CA VAL A 152 33.96 -31.71 -18.57
C VAL A 152 33.59 -30.65 -17.54
N ALA A 153 32.49 -30.88 -16.82
CA ALA A 153 32.02 -30.04 -15.74
C ALA A 153 31.80 -30.85 -14.46
N PHE A 154 31.99 -30.20 -13.32
CA PHE A 154 31.78 -30.80 -12.00
C PHE A 154 30.79 -29.97 -11.18
N PHE A 155 29.90 -30.69 -10.51
CA PHE A 155 28.98 -30.17 -9.51
C PHE A 155 29.41 -30.80 -8.18
N GLY A 156 29.82 -29.97 -7.24
CA GLY A 156 30.28 -30.40 -5.92
C GLY A 156 31.79 -30.64 -5.73
N ALA A 157 32.61 -30.59 -6.79
CA ALA A 157 34.05 -30.80 -6.69
C ALA A 157 34.76 -29.71 -5.86
N THR A 158 34.53 -28.43 -6.16
CA THR A 158 34.98 -27.29 -5.34
C THR A 158 33.94 -26.93 -4.28
N SER A 159 32.66 -26.91 -4.68
CA SER A 159 31.53 -26.39 -3.91
C SER A 159 30.36 -27.38 -3.88
N ALA A 160 30.40 -28.38 -2.99
CA ALA A 160 29.29 -29.31 -2.71
C ALA A 160 27.98 -28.64 -2.24
N HIS A 161 26.86 -29.10 -2.78
CA HIS A 161 25.47 -28.81 -2.44
C HIS A 161 24.65 -30.12 -2.38
N GLU A 162 23.50 -30.11 -1.70
CA GLU A 162 22.58 -31.26 -1.63
C GLU A 162 21.94 -31.59 -2.99
N ASP A 163 21.83 -30.59 -3.89
CA ASP A 163 21.17 -30.64 -5.19
C ASP A 163 22.14 -30.74 -6.39
N ASP A 164 23.45 -30.97 -6.17
CA ASP A 164 24.44 -31.12 -7.25
C ASP A 164 24.06 -32.20 -8.30
N PRO A 165 23.47 -33.36 -7.94
CA PRO A 165 23.01 -34.35 -8.93
C PRO A 165 21.84 -33.85 -9.80
N GLU A 166 20.92 -33.07 -9.22
CA GLU A 166 19.76 -32.49 -9.91
C GLU A 166 20.21 -31.43 -10.90
N ARG A 167 21.09 -30.54 -10.44
CA ARG A 167 21.64 -29.43 -11.21
C ARG A 167 22.43 -29.92 -12.41
N ALA A 168 23.23 -30.97 -12.26
CA ALA A 168 23.92 -31.60 -13.38
C ALA A 168 22.95 -32.18 -14.43
N VAL A 169 21.86 -32.83 -14.01
CA VAL A 169 20.83 -33.35 -14.93
C VAL A 169 20.09 -32.21 -15.64
N LEU A 170 19.72 -31.13 -14.92
CA LEU A 170 19.12 -29.93 -15.49
C LEU A 170 20.06 -29.25 -16.50
N THR A 171 21.35 -29.11 -16.19
CA THR A 171 22.37 -28.60 -17.12
C THR A 171 22.40 -29.42 -18.40
N GLY A 172 22.42 -30.75 -18.31
CA GLY A 172 22.44 -31.62 -19.48
C GLY A 172 21.22 -31.42 -20.38
N LEU A 173 20.02 -31.30 -19.81
CA LEU A 173 18.79 -31.01 -20.56
C LEU A 173 18.78 -29.60 -21.15
N ALA A 174 19.28 -28.61 -20.39
CA ALA A 174 19.34 -27.22 -20.83
C ALA A 174 20.37 -26.97 -21.93
N MET A 175 21.50 -27.68 -21.93
CA MET A 175 22.52 -27.64 -22.98
C MET A 175 21.95 -27.98 -24.36
N HIS A 176 21.15 -29.06 -24.47
CA HIS A 176 20.47 -29.41 -25.73
C HIS A 176 19.57 -28.27 -26.19
N LYS A 177 18.71 -27.76 -25.31
CA LYS A 177 17.75 -26.70 -25.61
C LYS A 177 18.40 -25.35 -25.95
N ALA A 178 19.54 -25.03 -25.34
CA ALA A 178 20.31 -23.82 -25.64
C ALA A 178 21.06 -23.94 -26.99
N LEU A 179 21.37 -25.16 -27.43
CA LEU A 179 22.05 -25.42 -28.70
C LEU A 179 21.08 -25.43 -29.90
N GLU A 180 19.81 -25.82 -29.70
CA GLU A 180 18.76 -25.90 -30.74
C GLU A 180 18.73 -24.72 -31.73
N PRO A 181 18.72 -23.44 -31.32
CA PRO A 181 18.63 -22.32 -32.27
C PRO A 181 19.88 -22.17 -33.14
N TYR A 182 21.05 -22.50 -32.60
CA TYR A 182 22.32 -22.39 -33.33
C TYR A 182 22.54 -23.60 -34.25
N ALA A 183 22.12 -24.80 -33.82
CA ALA A 183 22.06 -25.98 -34.68
C ALA A 183 21.13 -25.76 -35.88
N ALA A 184 19.97 -25.12 -35.68
CA ALA A 184 19.06 -24.74 -36.76
C ALA A 184 19.68 -23.72 -37.75
N GLU A 185 20.36 -22.67 -37.24
CA GLU A 185 21.07 -21.68 -38.07
C GLU A 185 22.14 -22.34 -38.97
N LEU A 186 22.90 -23.30 -38.44
CA LEU A 186 23.93 -24.04 -39.17
C LEU A 186 23.34 -25.07 -40.17
N ALA A 187 22.25 -25.74 -39.80
CA ALA A 187 21.55 -26.67 -40.69
C ALA A 187 20.96 -25.97 -41.92
N GLU A 188 20.37 -24.77 -41.75
CA GLU A 188 19.80 -23.98 -42.86
C GLU A 188 20.86 -23.36 -43.78
N ARG A 189 21.99 -22.87 -43.23
CA ARG A 189 23.00 -22.11 -44.00
C ARG A 189 24.11 -22.96 -44.57
N GLU A 190 24.54 -23.98 -43.84
CA GLU A 190 25.78 -24.72 -44.11
C GLU A 190 25.56 -26.25 -44.19
N THR A 191 24.33 -26.72 -44.05
CA THR A 191 23.95 -28.16 -44.07
C THR A 191 24.64 -29.01 -42.99
N ILE A 192 24.98 -28.39 -41.85
CA ILE A 192 25.63 -29.03 -40.71
C ILE A 192 24.58 -29.52 -39.70
N ASP A 193 24.57 -30.82 -39.38
CA ASP A 193 23.72 -31.42 -38.33
C ASP A 193 24.48 -31.48 -37.00
N LEU A 194 24.30 -30.46 -36.16
CA LEU A 194 25.00 -30.31 -34.89
C LEU A 194 24.19 -30.92 -33.73
N ARG A 195 24.71 -31.99 -33.12
CA ARG A 195 24.06 -32.66 -31.97
C ARG A 195 25.03 -32.96 -30.85
N LEU A 196 24.53 -32.86 -29.61
CA LEU A 196 25.30 -33.10 -28.40
C LEU A 196 25.01 -34.51 -27.84
N ARG A 197 25.96 -35.08 -27.09
CA ARG A 197 25.78 -36.20 -26.18
C ARG A 197 26.14 -35.75 -24.78
N VAL A 198 25.35 -36.12 -23.77
CA VAL A 198 25.63 -35.75 -22.38
C VAL A 198 25.58 -36.97 -21.46
N GLY A 199 26.61 -37.12 -20.64
CA GLY A 199 26.72 -38.18 -19.63
C GLY A 199 26.87 -37.62 -18.22
N VAL A 200 26.07 -38.10 -17.28
CA VAL A 200 26.07 -37.65 -15.88
C VAL A 200 26.27 -38.82 -14.90
N HIS A 201 27.20 -38.67 -13.96
CA HIS A 201 27.43 -39.65 -12.89
C HIS A 201 27.88 -39.01 -11.58
N THR A 202 27.30 -39.46 -10.47
CA THR A 202 27.63 -39.06 -9.10
C THR A 202 28.42 -40.17 -8.41
N GLY A 203 29.63 -39.84 -7.95
CA GLY A 203 30.56 -40.81 -7.37
C GLY A 203 31.82 -40.18 -6.78
N GLU A 204 32.73 -41.01 -6.25
CA GLU A 204 34.00 -40.53 -5.71
C GLU A 204 34.94 -40.02 -6.82
N VAL A 205 35.45 -38.81 -6.62
CA VAL A 205 36.52 -38.18 -7.39
C VAL A 205 37.62 -37.68 -6.44
N ILE A 206 38.86 -37.62 -6.92
CA ILE A 206 40.00 -37.06 -6.20
C ILE A 206 40.32 -35.72 -6.84
N VAL A 207 40.15 -34.62 -6.11
CA VAL A 207 40.53 -33.28 -6.58
C VAL A 207 42.00 -33.06 -6.22
N THR A 208 42.85 -32.78 -7.22
CA THR A 208 44.29 -32.49 -7.05
C THR A 208 44.66 -31.20 -7.77
N SER A 209 45.30 -30.27 -7.07
CA SER A 209 45.89 -29.08 -7.70
C SER A 209 47.14 -29.48 -8.50
N ILE A 210 47.12 -29.33 -9.82
CA ILE A 210 48.27 -29.63 -10.69
C ILE A 210 48.87 -28.31 -11.19
N GLY A 211 50.03 -27.94 -10.63
CA GLY A 211 50.78 -26.75 -11.06
C GLY A 211 51.80 -26.27 -10.04
N ASP A 212 52.87 -25.61 -10.51
CA ASP A 212 53.79 -24.88 -9.64
C ASP A 212 53.17 -23.50 -9.31
N SER A 213 53.21 -23.09 -8.03
CA SER A 213 52.39 -22.04 -7.41
C SER A 213 52.71 -20.60 -7.85
N ARG A 214 53.30 -20.44 -9.04
CA ARG A 214 53.77 -19.17 -9.60
C ARG A 214 53.36 -18.92 -11.05
N GLN A 215 52.76 -19.87 -11.77
CA GLN A 215 52.36 -19.64 -13.16
C GLN A 215 50.93 -20.07 -13.51
N TYR A 216 50.50 -21.29 -13.17
CA TYR A 216 49.09 -21.73 -13.24
C TYR A 216 48.86 -22.84 -12.20
N SER A 217 47.68 -22.87 -11.60
CA SER A 217 47.20 -23.99 -10.77
C SER A 217 45.77 -24.31 -11.18
N GLU A 218 45.56 -25.49 -11.77
CA GLU A 218 44.23 -26.01 -12.07
C GLU A 218 43.90 -27.13 -11.06
N ASP A 219 42.74 -27.05 -10.42
CA ASP A 219 42.23 -28.06 -9.49
C ASP A 219 41.55 -29.18 -10.29
N THR A 220 42.35 -30.05 -10.92
CA THR A 220 41.83 -31.13 -11.76
C THR A 220 41.26 -32.28 -10.94
N ALA A 221 40.04 -32.73 -11.28
CA ALA A 221 39.40 -33.86 -10.61
C ALA A 221 39.60 -35.19 -11.38
N MET A 222 40.27 -36.15 -10.75
CA MET A 222 40.59 -37.47 -11.31
C MET A 222 39.93 -38.61 -10.53
N GLY A 223 39.36 -39.62 -11.20
CA GLY A 223 38.81 -40.79 -10.50
C GLY A 223 37.92 -41.70 -11.34
N ALA A 224 37.40 -42.74 -10.69
CA ALA A 224 36.46 -43.67 -11.32
C ALA A 224 35.15 -42.98 -11.74
N GLY A 225 34.71 -41.96 -11.01
CA GLY A 225 33.50 -41.20 -11.36
C GLY A 225 33.57 -40.53 -12.74
N LEU A 226 34.71 -39.91 -13.07
CA LEU A 226 34.97 -39.31 -14.39
C LEU A 226 34.92 -40.37 -15.51
N ALA A 227 35.46 -41.57 -15.25
CA ALA A 227 35.44 -42.67 -16.20
C ALA A 227 34.03 -43.24 -16.44
N ILE A 228 33.13 -43.20 -15.44
CA ILE A 228 31.74 -43.63 -15.59
C ILE A 228 30.91 -42.55 -16.31
N ALA A 229 31.06 -41.27 -15.97
CA ALA A 229 30.37 -40.17 -16.67
C ALA A 229 30.71 -40.15 -18.17
N ALA A 230 31.99 -40.33 -18.53
CA ALA A 230 32.41 -40.47 -19.93
C ALA A 230 31.78 -41.68 -20.63
N ARG A 231 31.44 -42.75 -19.90
CA ARG A 231 30.75 -43.92 -20.47
C ARG A 231 29.26 -43.70 -20.62
N MET A 232 28.64 -42.87 -19.78
CA MET A 232 27.27 -42.40 -19.99
C MET A 232 27.18 -41.52 -21.24
N GLU A 233 28.14 -40.60 -21.43
CA GLU A 233 28.22 -39.74 -22.63
C GLU A 233 28.35 -40.60 -23.89
N THR A 234 29.36 -41.49 -23.93
CA THR A 234 29.65 -42.27 -25.14
C THR A 234 28.50 -43.24 -25.49
N ALA A 235 27.71 -43.66 -24.48
CA ALA A 235 26.53 -44.49 -24.67
C ALA A 235 25.26 -43.68 -25.03
N ALA A 236 25.27 -42.35 -24.91
CA ALA A 236 24.13 -41.51 -25.20
C ALA A 236 23.86 -41.44 -26.70
N GLU A 237 22.57 -41.61 -27.06
CA GLU A 237 22.10 -41.25 -28.40
C GLU A 237 22.24 -39.72 -28.58
N PRO A 238 22.60 -39.23 -29.76
CA PRO A 238 22.75 -37.81 -30.02
C PRO A 238 21.43 -37.06 -29.79
N GLY A 239 21.51 -35.94 -29.07
CA GLY A 239 20.35 -35.18 -28.58
C GLY A 239 19.81 -35.66 -27.23
N THR A 240 20.50 -36.56 -26.52
CA THR A 240 20.02 -37.12 -25.23
C THR A 240 21.03 -36.98 -24.09
N VAL A 241 20.51 -37.07 -22.86
CA VAL A 241 21.29 -37.14 -21.62
C VAL A 241 21.17 -38.57 -21.09
N LEU A 242 22.28 -39.19 -20.69
CA LEU A 242 22.28 -40.45 -19.96
C LEU A 242 22.85 -40.30 -18.55
N VAL A 243 22.22 -41.00 -17.62
CA VAL A 243 22.43 -40.87 -16.19
C VAL A 243 22.64 -42.26 -15.59
N SER A 244 23.71 -42.40 -14.80
CA SER A 244 24.01 -43.65 -14.09
C SER A 244 23.02 -43.92 -12.94
N GLU A 245 22.86 -45.19 -12.55
CA GLU A 245 22.02 -45.60 -11.42
C GLU A 245 22.25 -44.81 -10.12
N ASN A 246 23.50 -44.46 -9.78
CA ASN A 246 23.80 -43.66 -8.58
C ASN A 246 23.13 -42.29 -8.62
N THR A 247 23.24 -41.58 -9.74
CA THR A 247 22.64 -40.26 -9.92
C THR A 247 21.12 -40.39 -10.00
N TYR A 248 20.59 -41.38 -10.74
CA TYR A 248 19.15 -41.66 -10.79
C TYR A 248 18.55 -41.82 -9.39
N ARG A 249 19.15 -42.64 -8.52
CA ARG A 249 18.66 -42.87 -7.15
C ARG A 249 18.67 -41.63 -6.25
N LEU A 250 19.46 -40.61 -6.58
CA LEU A 250 19.52 -39.34 -5.83
C LEU A 250 18.43 -38.35 -6.28
N VAL A 251 17.92 -38.47 -7.50
CA VAL A 251 17.00 -37.49 -8.13
C VAL A 251 15.76 -38.13 -8.79
N GLU A 252 15.44 -39.38 -8.43
CA GLU A 252 14.35 -40.17 -9.00
C GLU A 252 13.01 -39.42 -8.99
N SER A 253 12.69 -38.72 -7.89
CA SER A 253 11.42 -38.03 -7.71
C SER A 253 11.24 -36.77 -8.56
N GLN A 254 12.33 -36.17 -9.04
CA GLN A 254 12.37 -34.83 -9.63
C GLN A 254 12.19 -34.80 -11.15
N PHE A 255 12.44 -35.92 -11.83
CA PHE A 255 12.35 -36.04 -13.29
C PHE A 255 11.44 -37.18 -13.71
N GLU A 256 10.99 -37.13 -14.96
CA GLU A 256 10.45 -38.29 -15.65
C GLU A 256 11.59 -39.11 -16.27
N TRP A 257 11.54 -40.44 -16.15
CA TRP A 257 12.66 -41.31 -16.50
C TRP A 257 12.27 -42.43 -17.46
N GLN A 258 13.14 -42.69 -18.43
CA GLN A 258 13.13 -43.89 -19.26
C GLN A 258 14.29 -44.81 -18.85
N PRO A 259 14.04 -46.03 -18.34
CA PRO A 259 15.09 -47.01 -18.08
C PRO A 259 15.57 -47.63 -19.41
N LEU A 260 16.89 -47.73 -19.59
CA LEU A 260 17.51 -48.22 -20.84
C LEU A 260 18.26 -49.56 -20.67
N GLY A 261 18.21 -50.17 -19.48
CA GLY A 261 18.85 -51.44 -19.16
C GLY A 261 20.24 -51.26 -18.54
N GLU A 262 21.04 -52.33 -18.56
CA GLU A 262 22.37 -52.37 -17.95
C GLU A 262 23.49 -52.34 -19.01
N ILE A 263 24.56 -51.57 -18.75
CA ILE A 263 25.77 -51.58 -19.58
C ILE A 263 26.98 -52.13 -18.82
N THR A 264 27.79 -52.97 -19.47
CA THR A 264 29.05 -53.48 -18.90
C THR A 264 30.19 -52.51 -19.13
N VAL A 265 30.64 -51.80 -18.07
CA VAL A 265 31.78 -50.87 -18.15
C VAL A 265 33.10 -51.62 -17.97
N LYS A 266 33.99 -51.50 -18.95
CA LYS A 266 35.32 -52.15 -18.94
C LYS A 266 36.18 -51.59 -17.79
N GLY A 267 36.33 -52.38 -16.72
CA GLY A 267 37.04 -51.99 -15.49
C GLY A 267 36.17 -51.97 -14.24
N VAL A 268 34.85 -52.09 -14.39
CA VAL A 268 33.88 -52.28 -13.28
C VAL A 268 33.41 -53.74 -13.29
N SER A 269 33.27 -54.35 -12.12
CA SER A 269 32.99 -55.79 -11.98
C SER A 269 31.52 -56.19 -12.11
N GLN A 270 30.60 -55.22 -12.14
CA GLN A 270 29.16 -55.41 -12.30
C GLN A 270 28.63 -54.51 -13.44
N PRO A 271 27.59 -54.93 -14.18
CA PRO A 271 26.86 -54.04 -15.07
C PRO A 271 26.26 -52.85 -14.30
N ILE A 272 26.13 -51.69 -14.94
CA ILE A 272 25.54 -50.49 -14.36
C ILE A 272 24.22 -50.20 -15.05
N ALA A 273 23.13 -50.03 -14.30
CA ALA A 273 21.84 -49.62 -14.86
C ALA A 273 21.88 -48.15 -15.33
N VAL A 274 21.26 -47.88 -16.47
CA VAL A 274 21.29 -46.57 -17.15
C VAL A 274 19.89 -46.03 -17.37
N TYR A 275 19.73 -44.74 -17.09
CA TYR A 275 18.45 -44.03 -17.13
C TYR A 275 18.59 -42.78 -17.99
N ARG A 276 17.52 -42.43 -18.71
CA ARG A 276 17.39 -41.19 -19.47
C ARG A 276 16.34 -40.29 -18.82
N PRO A 277 16.68 -39.05 -18.41
CA PRO A 277 15.71 -38.08 -17.98
C PRO A 277 14.98 -37.51 -19.21
N LEU A 278 13.65 -37.42 -19.15
CA LEU A 278 12.79 -36.93 -20.23
C LEU A 278 12.44 -35.45 -20.03
N ALA A 279 11.98 -35.11 -18.82
CA ALA A 279 11.63 -33.74 -18.43
C ALA A 279 11.77 -33.56 -16.91
N PRO A 280 12.08 -32.35 -16.42
CA PRO A 280 11.91 -32.00 -15.01
C PRO A 280 10.41 -31.91 -14.68
N ARG A 281 10.01 -32.44 -13.52
CA ARG A 281 8.63 -32.25 -13.03
C ARG A 281 8.46 -30.81 -12.54
N PRO A 282 7.39 -30.11 -12.92
CA PRO A 282 7.16 -28.73 -12.46
C PRO A 282 6.85 -28.74 -10.95
N ASP A 283 7.79 -28.20 -10.16
CA ASP A 283 7.74 -28.39 -8.71
C ASP A 283 6.73 -27.46 -8.01
N ALA A 284 5.99 -28.04 -7.05
CA ALA A 284 5.01 -27.35 -6.24
C ALA A 284 5.66 -26.82 -4.95
N GLU A 285 5.54 -25.51 -4.70
CA GLU A 285 6.27 -24.84 -3.62
C GLU A 285 6.14 -25.49 -2.22
N ARG A 286 7.24 -25.38 -1.46
CA ARG A 286 7.38 -25.51 0.01
C ARG A 286 7.37 -26.88 0.68
N VAL A 287 6.95 -27.98 0.05
CA VAL A 287 6.92 -29.31 0.75
C VAL A 287 8.30 -29.98 0.86
N HIS A 288 9.27 -29.62 0.03
CA HIS A 288 10.50 -30.42 -0.20
C HIS A 288 11.63 -30.35 0.86
N ARG A 289 11.58 -29.51 1.91
CA ARG A 289 12.71 -29.38 2.87
C ARG A 289 13.02 -30.61 3.72
N LEU A 290 12.05 -31.50 3.92
CA LEU A 290 12.25 -32.76 4.64
C LEU A 290 12.45 -33.96 3.67
N GLN A 291 12.08 -33.81 2.39
CA GLN A 291 12.28 -34.84 1.38
C GLN A 291 13.76 -35.08 1.03
N ALA A 292 14.65 -34.09 1.24
CA ALA A 292 16.10 -34.29 1.17
C ALA A 292 16.61 -35.42 2.10
N TYR A 293 15.90 -35.67 3.21
CA TYR A 293 16.14 -36.79 4.13
C TYR A 293 15.17 -37.97 3.91
N GLY A 294 14.25 -37.88 2.94
CA GLY A 294 13.18 -38.86 2.69
C GLY A 294 12.02 -38.78 3.68
N LEU A 295 11.82 -37.63 4.33
CA LEU A 295 10.78 -37.36 5.32
C LEU A 295 9.62 -36.57 4.67
N SER A 296 8.38 -36.99 4.85
CA SER A 296 7.19 -36.24 4.44
C SER A 296 6.54 -35.57 5.66
N ILE A 297 6.22 -34.28 5.57
CA ILE A 297 5.50 -33.58 6.64
C ILE A 297 4.04 -34.06 6.62
N PRO A 298 3.54 -34.68 7.70
CA PRO A 298 2.15 -35.12 7.76
C PRO A 298 1.24 -33.95 8.17
N LEU A 299 0.04 -33.90 7.61
CA LEU A 299 -1.05 -33.12 8.19
C LEU A 299 -1.52 -33.87 9.45
N ILE A 300 -1.26 -33.30 10.63
CA ILE A 300 -1.64 -33.84 11.95
C ILE A 300 -2.16 -32.70 12.81
N GLY A 301 -3.31 -32.89 13.46
CA GLY A 301 -3.91 -31.89 14.35
C GLY A 301 -4.35 -30.63 13.61
N ARG A 302 -4.64 -30.77 12.31
CA ARG A 302 -5.06 -29.70 11.39
C ARG A 302 -6.22 -30.12 10.48
N GLU A 303 -6.85 -31.25 10.79
CA GLU A 303 -7.83 -31.89 9.92
C GLU A 303 -9.12 -31.07 9.88
N ALA A 304 -9.53 -30.48 11.00
CA ALA A 304 -10.71 -29.63 11.07
C ALA A 304 -10.55 -28.35 10.25
N GLU A 305 -9.40 -27.68 10.39
CA GLU A 305 -9.06 -26.44 9.68
C GLU A 305 -8.81 -26.70 8.19
N PHE A 306 -8.25 -27.86 7.84
CA PHE A 306 -8.13 -28.31 6.45
C PHE A 306 -9.50 -28.54 5.82
N GLN A 307 -10.42 -29.27 6.47
CA GLN A 307 -11.77 -29.46 5.92
C GLN A 307 -12.56 -28.13 5.84
N ALA A 308 -12.40 -27.24 6.81
CA ALA A 308 -13.04 -25.93 6.79
C ALA A 308 -12.54 -25.05 5.63
N LEU A 309 -11.22 -24.93 5.45
CA LEU A 309 -10.63 -24.15 4.36
C LEU A 309 -10.89 -24.81 2.99
N LYS A 310 -10.81 -26.14 2.91
CA LYS A 310 -11.17 -26.90 1.70
C LYS A 310 -12.63 -26.64 1.31
N GLY A 311 -13.57 -26.71 2.25
CA GLY A 311 -14.98 -26.45 2.00
C GLY A 311 -15.23 -25.03 1.44
N ARG A 312 -14.50 -24.02 1.92
CA ARG A 312 -14.54 -22.65 1.35
C ARG A 312 -14.03 -22.55 -0.08
N VAL A 313 -13.13 -23.43 -0.51
CA VAL A 313 -12.68 -23.50 -1.92
C VAL A 313 -13.68 -24.31 -2.77
N GLU A 314 -14.30 -25.36 -2.20
CA GLU A 314 -15.40 -26.10 -2.85
C GLU A 314 -16.63 -25.20 -3.10
N ASP A 315 -16.98 -24.33 -2.15
CA ASP A 315 -18.07 -23.34 -2.25
C ASP A 315 -17.93 -22.42 -3.50
N LEU A 316 -16.72 -22.14 -3.97
CA LEU A 316 -16.49 -21.29 -5.15
C LEU A 316 -17.00 -21.93 -6.44
N TYR A 317 -16.97 -23.26 -6.55
CA TYR A 317 -17.50 -23.98 -7.72
C TYR A 317 -19.04 -23.89 -7.80
N ASP A 318 -19.71 -23.69 -6.65
CA ASP A 318 -21.14 -23.38 -6.58
C ASP A 318 -21.43 -21.87 -6.73
N GLY A 319 -20.43 -21.06 -7.05
CA GLY A 319 -20.56 -19.60 -7.18
C GLY A 319 -20.63 -18.85 -5.85
N ARG A 320 -20.32 -19.48 -4.71
CA ARG A 320 -20.37 -18.85 -3.38
C ARG A 320 -18.98 -18.35 -2.97
N GLY A 321 -18.71 -17.06 -3.18
CA GLY A 321 -17.53 -16.39 -2.63
C GLY A 321 -17.52 -16.33 -1.09
N GLY A 322 -16.37 -15.98 -0.51
CA GLY A 322 -16.20 -15.83 0.93
C GLY A 322 -14.86 -15.21 1.36
N ILE A 323 -14.62 -15.16 2.67
CA ILE A 323 -13.37 -14.67 3.28
C ILE A 323 -12.87 -15.71 4.28
N ALA A 324 -11.62 -16.15 4.15
CA ALA A 324 -10.97 -17.07 5.07
C ALA A 324 -9.75 -16.41 5.72
N MET A 325 -9.77 -16.29 7.05
CA MET A 325 -8.70 -15.67 7.83
C MET A 325 -7.96 -16.74 8.65
N VAL A 326 -6.68 -16.96 8.36
CA VAL A 326 -5.84 -17.95 9.04
C VAL A 326 -4.89 -17.25 10.01
N THR A 327 -5.12 -17.45 11.30
CA THR A 327 -4.39 -16.81 12.41
C THR A 327 -3.60 -17.82 13.22
N GLY A 328 -2.67 -17.32 14.04
CA GLY A 328 -1.84 -18.12 14.94
C GLY A 328 -0.40 -17.63 14.97
N GLU A 329 0.40 -18.19 15.87
CA GLU A 329 1.79 -17.78 16.06
C GLU A 329 2.75 -18.25 14.96
N LYS A 330 4.00 -17.81 15.06
CA LYS A 330 5.08 -18.18 14.14
C LYS A 330 5.41 -19.68 14.29
N GLY A 331 5.45 -20.40 13.16
CA GLY A 331 5.76 -21.84 13.12
C GLY A 331 4.56 -22.79 13.23
N LEU A 332 3.37 -22.32 13.64
CA LEU A 332 2.18 -23.18 13.87
C LEU A 332 1.52 -23.81 12.63
N GLY A 333 2.11 -23.64 11.44
CA GLY A 333 1.70 -24.33 10.21
C GLY A 333 0.76 -23.57 9.27
N LYS A 334 0.49 -22.26 9.47
CA LYS A 334 -0.43 -21.46 8.63
C LYS A 334 -0.22 -21.67 7.12
N SER A 335 0.99 -21.37 6.63
CA SER A 335 1.30 -21.52 5.21
C SER A 335 1.49 -22.96 4.74
N PHE A 336 1.58 -23.94 5.66
CA PHE A 336 1.57 -25.36 5.33
C PHE A 336 0.13 -25.81 5.07
N LEU A 337 -0.80 -25.48 5.96
CA LEU A 337 -2.24 -25.71 5.77
C LEU A 337 -2.73 -25.15 4.43
N VAL A 338 -2.38 -23.90 4.12
CA VAL A 338 -2.73 -23.25 2.84
C VAL A 338 -2.10 -23.96 1.63
N ALA A 339 -0.85 -24.43 1.76
CA ALA A 339 -0.17 -25.16 0.69
C ALA A 339 -0.79 -26.56 0.46
N GLU A 340 -1.14 -27.29 1.52
CA GLU A 340 -1.79 -28.60 1.42
C GLU A 340 -3.18 -28.49 0.80
N VAL A 341 -3.98 -27.47 1.16
CA VAL A 341 -5.27 -27.22 0.50
C VAL A 341 -5.07 -26.89 -0.98
N HIS A 342 -4.13 -26.00 -1.33
CA HIS A 342 -3.83 -25.71 -2.73
C HIS A 342 -3.39 -26.97 -3.50
N GLN A 343 -2.48 -27.77 -2.95
CA GLN A 343 -2.05 -29.04 -3.57
C GLN A 343 -3.19 -30.05 -3.72
N HIS A 344 -4.14 -30.11 -2.77
CA HIS A 344 -5.33 -30.96 -2.88
C HIS A 344 -6.11 -30.64 -4.15
N PHE A 345 -6.41 -29.36 -4.42
CA PHE A 345 -7.13 -28.96 -5.63
C PHE A 345 -6.30 -29.08 -6.91
N VAL A 346 -4.99 -28.82 -6.87
CA VAL A 346 -4.11 -29.05 -8.04
C VAL A 346 -4.10 -30.53 -8.45
N ARG A 347 -3.98 -31.45 -7.49
CA ARG A 347 -4.01 -32.90 -7.75
C ARG A 347 -5.37 -33.37 -8.27
N HIS A 348 -6.47 -32.88 -7.70
CA HIS A 348 -7.82 -33.22 -8.18
C HIS A 348 -8.09 -32.62 -9.57
N GLY A 349 -7.64 -31.40 -9.85
CA GLY A 349 -7.76 -30.76 -11.17
C GLY A 349 -7.00 -31.50 -12.26
N ALA A 350 -5.81 -32.04 -11.96
CA ALA A 350 -5.07 -32.90 -12.89
C ALA A 350 -5.83 -34.20 -13.20
N LEU A 351 -6.32 -34.89 -12.17
CA LEU A 351 -7.14 -36.10 -12.32
C LEU A 351 -8.46 -35.84 -13.07
N TRP A 352 -9.03 -34.63 -12.94
CA TRP A 352 -10.23 -34.24 -13.68
C TRP A 352 -9.93 -33.90 -15.15
N ALA A 353 -8.77 -33.32 -15.45
CA ALA A 353 -8.35 -33.04 -16.83
C ALA A 353 -8.15 -34.32 -17.64
N GLU A 354 -7.51 -35.34 -17.06
CA GLU A 354 -7.33 -36.66 -17.70
C GLU A 354 -8.67 -37.40 -17.92
N ALA A 355 -9.65 -37.20 -17.05
CA ALA A 355 -10.93 -37.89 -17.11
C ALA A 355 -11.93 -37.30 -18.15
N TYR A 356 -11.71 -36.08 -18.63
CA TYR A 356 -12.74 -35.29 -19.36
C TYR A 356 -12.39 -34.92 -20.82
N GLU A 357 -11.41 -35.59 -21.46
CA GLU A 357 -11.15 -35.47 -22.92
C GLU A 357 -12.38 -35.78 -23.82
N GLN A 358 -13.46 -36.36 -23.27
CA GLN A 358 -14.64 -36.81 -24.01
C GLN A 358 -15.94 -36.05 -23.68
N ALA A 359 -15.87 -34.95 -22.92
CA ALA A 359 -17.07 -34.20 -22.49
C ALA A 359 -17.34 -32.92 -23.32
N PRO A 360 -18.60 -32.46 -23.46
CA PRO A 360 -18.93 -31.31 -24.33
C PRO A 360 -18.47 -29.94 -23.83
N SER A 361 -18.00 -29.83 -22.58
CA SER A 361 -17.54 -28.58 -21.98
C SER A 361 -16.55 -28.89 -20.85
N PRO A 362 -15.33 -28.32 -20.84
CA PRO A 362 -14.40 -28.49 -19.73
C PRO A 362 -14.90 -27.71 -18.49
N PRO A 363 -14.70 -28.22 -17.26
CA PRO A 363 -15.00 -27.47 -16.05
C PRO A 363 -14.08 -26.25 -15.91
N ALA A 364 -14.55 -25.21 -15.23
CA ALA A 364 -13.73 -24.03 -14.93
C ALA A 364 -12.58 -24.41 -13.98
N PHE A 365 -11.35 -24.10 -14.39
CA PHE A 365 -10.16 -24.36 -13.57
C PHE A 365 -10.05 -23.34 -12.43
N LEU A 366 -9.64 -23.80 -11.25
CA LEU A 366 -9.36 -22.95 -10.09
C LEU A 366 -8.17 -22.04 -10.40
N ILE A 367 -8.36 -20.73 -10.28
CA ILE A 367 -7.31 -19.73 -10.39
C ILE A 367 -6.82 -19.41 -8.99
N TRP A 368 -5.56 -19.72 -8.69
CA TRP A 368 -4.94 -19.40 -7.41
C TRP A 368 -3.80 -18.39 -7.62
N LEU A 369 -3.94 -17.18 -7.08
CA LEU A 369 -2.89 -16.17 -7.06
C LEU A 369 -2.45 -15.89 -5.63
N ARG A 370 -1.16 -15.63 -5.44
CA ARG A 370 -0.56 -15.33 -4.13
C ARG A 370 0.13 -13.98 -4.15
N GLY A 371 -0.03 -13.21 -3.07
CA GLY A 371 0.78 -12.04 -2.75
C GLY A 371 1.41 -12.21 -1.36
N ARG A 372 2.60 -11.61 -1.13
CA ARG A 372 3.28 -11.70 0.16
C ARG A 372 3.79 -10.35 0.67
N CYS A 373 3.34 -9.96 1.85
CA CYS A 373 3.84 -8.79 2.56
C CYS A 373 5.25 -9.06 3.12
N ARG A 374 6.12 -8.04 3.10
CA ARG A 374 7.53 -8.14 3.56
C ARG A 374 7.81 -7.05 4.59
N SER A 375 8.58 -7.37 5.63
CA SER A 375 8.75 -6.48 6.78
C SER A 375 9.42 -5.13 6.49
N TYR A 376 10.10 -5.01 5.36
CA TYR A 376 10.77 -3.78 4.92
C TYR A 376 9.96 -3.00 3.86
N ASN A 377 8.77 -3.50 3.50
CA ASN A 377 7.84 -2.87 2.55
C ASN A 377 6.65 -2.18 3.27
N GLN A 378 6.61 -2.09 4.60
CA GLN A 378 5.51 -1.45 5.32
C GLN A 378 5.30 0.02 4.95
N SER A 379 6.38 0.72 4.57
CA SER A 379 6.36 2.09 4.06
C SER A 379 6.25 2.19 2.54
N TRP A 380 6.01 1.07 1.84
CA TRP A 380 5.86 1.02 0.38
C TRP A 380 4.37 0.87 0.04
N PRO A 381 3.71 1.92 -0.47
CA PRO A 381 2.28 1.89 -0.72
C PRO A 381 1.91 0.81 -1.74
N TYR A 382 0.80 0.12 -1.49
CA TYR A 382 0.27 -0.95 -2.34
C TYR A 382 1.19 -2.18 -2.48
N SER A 383 2.19 -2.34 -1.61
CA SER A 383 3.22 -3.39 -1.73
C SER A 383 2.67 -4.81 -1.88
N MET A 384 1.55 -5.10 -1.21
CA MET A 384 0.83 -6.38 -1.26
C MET A 384 0.24 -6.66 -2.65
N TRP A 385 -0.32 -5.62 -3.28
CA TRP A 385 -0.93 -5.68 -4.62
C TRP A 385 0.11 -5.71 -5.73
N LEU A 386 1.22 -4.99 -5.55
CA LEU A 386 2.36 -5.03 -6.46
C LEU A 386 3.00 -6.43 -6.54
N ASP A 387 3.17 -7.11 -5.40
CA ASP A 387 3.67 -8.50 -5.36
C ASP A 387 2.66 -9.47 -6.02
N LEU A 388 1.36 -9.31 -5.77
CA LEU A 388 0.28 -10.10 -6.41
C LEU A 388 0.23 -9.92 -7.94
N LEU A 389 0.21 -8.68 -8.43
CA LEU A 389 0.22 -8.36 -9.87
C LEU A 389 1.52 -8.82 -10.54
N GLY A 390 2.66 -8.70 -9.85
CA GLY A 390 3.95 -9.21 -10.30
C GLY A 390 3.92 -10.73 -10.53
N ASN A 391 3.31 -11.47 -9.61
CA ASN A 391 3.12 -12.92 -9.72
C ASN A 391 2.13 -13.29 -10.85
N TRP A 392 1.04 -12.54 -11.02
CA TRP A 392 0.09 -12.70 -12.14
C TRP A 392 0.74 -12.48 -13.52
N LEU A 393 1.53 -11.41 -13.66
CA LEU A 393 2.28 -11.09 -14.89
C LEU A 393 3.58 -11.90 -15.06
N LYS A 394 3.91 -12.75 -14.08
CA LYS A 394 5.15 -13.56 -14.04
C LYS A 394 6.40 -12.70 -14.25
N MET A 395 6.43 -11.52 -13.65
CA MET A 395 7.53 -10.56 -13.80
C MET A 395 8.87 -11.13 -13.34
N ARG A 396 9.93 -10.86 -14.10
CA ARG A 396 11.31 -11.24 -13.74
C ARG A 396 12.11 -9.98 -13.44
N GLU A 397 13.05 -10.05 -12.50
CA GLU A 397 13.91 -8.90 -12.20
C GLU A 397 14.96 -8.74 -13.31
N GLY A 398 15.22 -7.49 -13.71
CA GLY A 398 16.04 -7.17 -14.87
C GLY A 398 15.31 -7.27 -16.23
N GLU A 399 14.03 -7.66 -16.25
CA GLU A 399 13.20 -7.62 -17.47
C GLU A 399 12.94 -6.15 -17.89
N PRO A 400 13.10 -5.78 -19.18
CA PRO A 400 12.84 -4.42 -19.64
C PRO A 400 11.40 -3.99 -19.34
N LYS A 401 11.20 -2.75 -18.87
CA LYS A 401 9.86 -2.28 -18.49
C LYS A 401 8.89 -2.25 -19.67
N GLU A 402 9.41 -2.09 -20.88
CA GLU A 402 8.70 -2.15 -22.15
C GLU A 402 8.15 -3.57 -22.42
N GLU A 403 8.91 -4.63 -22.12
CA GLU A 403 8.44 -6.01 -22.27
C GLU A 403 7.36 -6.36 -21.24
N ILE A 404 7.50 -5.87 -20.01
CA ILE A 404 6.50 -6.01 -18.95
C ILE A 404 5.21 -5.26 -19.35
N ARG A 405 5.34 -4.03 -19.86
CA ARG A 405 4.22 -3.22 -20.40
C ARG A 405 3.51 -3.96 -21.53
N ASP A 406 4.24 -4.48 -22.51
CA ASP A 406 3.65 -5.18 -23.67
C ASP A 406 3.02 -6.52 -23.27
N ARG A 407 3.46 -7.14 -22.17
CA ARG A 407 2.77 -8.29 -21.54
C ARG A 407 1.49 -7.85 -20.84
N LEU A 408 1.55 -6.80 -20.02
CA LEU A 408 0.38 -6.23 -19.33
C LEU A 408 -0.69 -5.82 -20.33
N ARG A 409 -0.32 -5.13 -21.41
CA ARG A 409 -1.24 -4.71 -22.48
C ARG A 409 -1.98 -5.88 -23.10
N ARG A 410 -1.26 -6.93 -23.52
CA ARG A 410 -1.86 -8.17 -24.05
C ARG A 410 -2.78 -8.85 -23.03
N GLN A 411 -2.44 -8.85 -21.75
CA GLN A 411 -3.32 -9.39 -20.70
C GLN A 411 -4.56 -8.52 -20.48
N ALA A 412 -4.45 -7.20 -20.55
CA ALA A 412 -5.57 -6.27 -20.46
C ALA A 412 -6.53 -6.43 -21.64
N GLU A 413 -6.01 -6.55 -22.87
CA GLU A 413 -6.78 -6.87 -24.08
C GLU A 413 -7.50 -8.22 -23.94
N LEU A 414 -6.86 -9.24 -23.34
CA LEU A 414 -7.48 -10.54 -23.05
C LEU A 414 -8.52 -10.54 -21.91
N LEU A 415 -8.48 -9.58 -20.99
CA LEU A 415 -9.42 -9.46 -19.86
C LEU A 415 -10.63 -8.59 -20.18
N TRP A 416 -10.44 -7.49 -20.90
CA TRP A 416 -11.46 -6.45 -21.11
C TRP A 416 -11.80 -6.15 -22.58
N GLY A 417 -11.08 -6.75 -23.54
CA GLY A 417 -11.30 -6.51 -24.97
C GLY A 417 -11.16 -5.03 -25.33
N ASP A 418 -12.16 -4.47 -26.00
CA ASP A 418 -12.20 -3.05 -26.41
C ASP A 418 -12.08 -2.08 -25.23
N ARG A 419 -12.57 -2.47 -24.04
CA ARG A 419 -12.48 -1.68 -22.80
C ARG A 419 -11.10 -1.71 -22.15
N SER A 420 -10.13 -2.45 -22.69
CA SER A 420 -8.75 -2.47 -22.18
C SER A 420 -8.12 -1.07 -22.07
N THR A 421 -8.46 -0.16 -22.99
CA THR A 421 -8.02 1.25 -23.00
C THR A 421 -8.53 2.09 -21.81
N GLU A 422 -9.54 1.61 -21.09
CA GLU A 422 -10.04 2.23 -19.85
C GLU A 422 -9.17 1.87 -18.64
N TYR A 423 -8.60 0.66 -18.61
CA TYR A 423 -8.00 0.05 -17.42
C TYR A 423 -6.47 -0.10 -17.50
N TYR A 424 -5.95 -0.43 -18.68
CA TYR A 424 -4.51 -0.63 -18.92
C TYR A 424 -3.64 0.55 -18.45
N PRO A 425 -3.98 1.83 -18.71
CA PRO A 425 -3.13 2.96 -18.34
C PRO A 425 -2.86 3.01 -16.82
N TYR A 426 -3.89 2.74 -16.03
CA TYR A 426 -3.82 2.81 -14.57
C TYR A 426 -3.06 1.63 -13.97
N LEU A 427 -3.23 0.40 -14.48
CA LEU A 427 -2.36 -0.72 -14.08
C LEU A 427 -0.89 -0.48 -14.45
N ALA A 428 -0.61 0.12 -15.61
CA ALA A 428 0.75 0.41 -16.03
C ALA A 428 1.38 1.49 -15.13
N THR A 429 0.66 2.57 -14.81
CA THR A 429 1.11 3.58 -13.83
C THR A 429 1.31 2.99 -12.44
N PHE A 430 0.37 2.16 -11.96
CA PHE A 430 0.46 1.48 -10.66
C PHE A 430 1.74 0.61 -10.56
N LEU A 431 2.06 -0.12 -11.62
CA LEU A 431 3.27 -0.92 -11.74
C LEU A 431 4.53 -0.11 -12.12
N SER A 432 4.43 1.22 -12.18
CA SER A 432 5.53 2.13 -12.56
C SER A 432 6.17 1.80 -13.92
N LEU A 433 5.35 1.39 -14.89
CA LEU A 433 5.74 1.07 -16.27
C LEU A 433 5.61 2.31 -17.18
N PRO A 434 6.43 2.44 -18.24
CA PRO A 434 6.32 3.54 -19.19
C PRO A 434 4.99 3.45 -19.96
N LEU A 435 4.36 4.61 -20.18
CA LEU A 435 3.11 4.72 -20.95
C LEU A 435 3.36 5.30 -22.34
N GLU A 436 2.52 4.91 -23.30
CA GLU A 436 2.38 5.60 -24.58
C GLU A 436 1.83 7.03 -24.39
N THR A 437 2.23 7.97 -25.25
CA THR A 437 2.03 9.43 -25.07
C THR A 437 0.59 9.83 -24.75
N ASP A 438 -0.38 9.28 -25.48
CA ASP A 438 -1.80 9.63 -25.32
C ASP A 438 -2.37 9.18 -23.95
N PHE A 439 -1.87 8.05 -23.42
CA PHE A 439 -2.22 7.57 -22.09
C PHE A 439 -1.46 8.33 -20.98
N ALA A 440 -0.21 8.72 -21.24
CA ALA A 440 0.58 9.51 -20.30
C ALA A 440 -0.07 10.89 -20.03
N GLU A 441 -0.54 11.60 -21.07
CA GLU A 441 -1.26 12.87 -20.89
C GLU A 441 -2.61 12.66 -20.16
N ARG A 442 -3.36 11.59 -20.47
CA ARG A 442 -4.60 11.27 -19.73
C ARG A 442 -4.37 11.07 -18.24
N VAL A 443 -3.31 10.35 -17.85
CA VAL A 443 -2.95 10.15 -16.44
C VAL A 443 -2.46 11.46 -15.80
N ARG A 444 -1.73 12.30 -16.54
CA ARG A 444 -1.19 13.59 -16.09
C ARG A 444 -2.25 14.64 -15.76
N HIS A 445 -3.45 14.53 -16.32
CA HIS A 445 -4.57 15.43 -16.03
C HIS A 445 -5.32 15.09 -14.73
N LEU A 446 -5.14 13.89 -14.18
CA LEU A 446 -5.66 13.54 -12.86
C LEU A 446 -4.79 14.13 -11.77
N ASP A 447 -5.42 14.64 -10.70
CA ASP A 447 -4.73 14.83 -9.44
C ASP A 447 -4.59 13.50 -8.69
N ALA A 448 -3.84 13.52 -7.59
CA ALA A 448 -3.49 12.31 -6.85
C ALA A 448 -4.72 11.57 -6.29
N GLU A 449 -5.81 12.28 -5.97
CA GLU A 449 -7.06 11.64 -5.52
C GLU A 449 -7.75 10.90 -6.68
N GLY A 450 -7.94 11.56 -7.83
CA GLY A 450 -8.47 10.93 -9.04
C GLY A 450 -7.62 9.73 -9.49
N LEU A 451 -6.28 9.81 -9.35
CA LEU A 451 -5.40 8.69 -9.67
C LEU A 451 -5.59 7.50 -8.72
N ARG A 452 -5.75 7.73 -7.41
CA ARG A 452 -6.07 6.66 -6.44
C ARG A 452 -7.42 6.01 -6.73
N GLN A 453 -8.45 6.80 -7.03
CA GLN A 453 -9.76 6.29 -7.41
C GLN A 453 -9.65 5.36 -8.62
N GLN A 454 -8.90 5.78 -9.66
CA GLN A 454 -8.66 4.94 -10.83
C GLN A 454 -7.86 3.67 -10.50
N PHE A 455 -6.90 3.70 -9.56
CA PHE A 455 -6.23 2.47 -9.08
C PHE A 455 -7.20 1.51 -8.38
N PHE A 456 -8.03 2.00 -7.46
CA PHE A 456 -9.03 1.21 -6.72
C PHE A 456 -10.05 0.60 -7.69
N PHE A 457 -10.64 1.41 -8.57
CA PHE A 457 -11.60 0.98 -9.59
C PHE A 457 -11.00 -0.04 -10.57
N THR A 458 -9.76 0.21 -11.04
CA THR A 458 -9.07 -0.68 -11.99
C THR A 458 -8.71 -2.01 -11.36
N LEU A 459 -8.20 -2.03 -10.11
CA LEU A 459 -7.87 -3.29 -9.44
C LEU A 459 -9.12 -4.09 -9.07
N ARG A 460 -10.20 -3.45 -8.65
CA ARG A 460 -11.51 -4.11 -8.50
C ARG A 460 -11.98 -4.72 -9.83
N SER A 461 -11.93 -3.95 -10.92
CA SER A 461 -12.30 -4.41 -12.26
C SER A 461 -11.40 -5.54 -12.78
N TRP A 462 -10.15 -5.62 -12.31
CA TRP A 462 -9.23 -6.72 -12.59
C TRP A 462 -9.64 -7.99 -11.85
N VAL A 463 -9.99 -7.90 -10.55
CA VAL A 463 -10.53 -9.05 -9.80
C VAL A 463 -11.81 -9.56 -10.45
N GLU A 464 -12.77 -8.68 -10.77
CA GLU A 464 -14.02 -9.03 -11.48
C GLU A 464 -13.76 -9.70 -12.83
N ALA A 465 -12.80 -9.21 -13.63
CA ALA A 465 -12.43 -9.83 -14.90
C ALA A 465 -11.71 -11.18 -14.73
N MET A 466 -10.97 -11.37 -13.64
CA MET A 466 -10.32 -12.64 -13.32
C MET A 466 -11.34 -13.72 -12.87
N VAL A 467 -12.33 -13.37 -12.04
CA VAL A 467 -13.39 -14.33 -11.63
C VAL A 467 -14.20 -14.84 -12.83
N LYS A 468 -14.45 -13.98 -13.83
CA LYS A 468 -15.15 -14.36 -15.08
C LYS A 468 -14.43 -15.46 -15.89
N ARG A 469 -13.18 -15.79 -15.57
CA ARG A 469 -12.41 -16.89 -16.19
C ARG A 469 -12.52 -18.21 -15.41
N GLY A 470 -12.94 -18.17 -14.14
CA GLY A 470 -13.11 -19.31 -13.27
C GLY A 470 -13.04 -18.95 -11.78
N PRO A 471 -13.38 -19.89 -10.88
CA PRO A 471 -13.25 -19.74 -9.43
C PRO A 471 -11.89 -19.17 -9.03
N LEU A 472 -11.87 -18.10 -8.23
CA LEU A 472 -10.65 -17.34 -7.91
C LEU A 472 -10.33 -17.39 -6.42
N VAL A 473 -9.09 -17.73 -6.08
CA VAL A 473 -8.52 -17.58 -4.73
C VAL A 473 -7.40 -16.54 -4.79
N LEU A 474 -7.55 -15.48 -3.99
CA LEU A 474 -6.52 -14.46 -3.78
C LEU A 474 -5.94 -14.65 -2.38
N ALA A 475 -4.75 -15.24 -2.31
CA ALA A 475 -4.08 -15.65 -1.08
C ALA A 475 -2.98 -14.65 -0.66
N PHE A 476 -3.19 -13.92 0.43
CA PHE A 476 -2.24 -12.97 0.98
C PHE A 476 -1.52 -13.54 2.21
N ALA A 477 -0.20 -13.61 2.15
CA ALA A 477 0.64 -14.15 3.21
C ALA A 477 1.40 -13.05 3.99
N ASP A 478 1.56 -13.28 5.30
CA ASP A 478 2.29 -12.41 6.22
C ASP A 478 1.66 -11.00 6.38
N VAL A 479 0.33 -10.86 6.31
CA VAL A 479 -0.40 -9.56 6.18
C VAL A 479 -0.24 -8.59 7.37
N HIS A 480 0.24 -9.04 8.54
CA HIS A 480 0.77 -8.17 9.60
C HIS A 480 1.86 -7.17 9.16
N TRP A 481 2.53 -7.40 8.01
CA TRP A 481 3.47 -6.46 7.38
C TRP A 481 2.87 -5.66 6.20
N ALA A 482 1.55 -5.66 6.01
CA ALA A 482 0.91 -4.87 4.96
C ALA A 482 0.94 -3.37 5.30
N ASP A 483 1.11 -2.54 4.27
CA ASP A 483 0.86 -1.10 4.35
C ASP A 483 -0.65 -0.81 4.48
N THR A 484 -1.01 0.31 5.12
CA THR A 484 -2.41 0.70 5.33
C THR A 484 -3.17 0.86 4.02
N THR A 485 -2.51 1.37 2.99
CA THR A 485 -3.13 1.66 1.70
C THR A 485 -3.49 0.36 0.94
N SER A 486 -2.67 -0.69 1.05
CA SER A 486 -2.97 -2.05 0.60
C SER A 486 -4.20 -2.64 1.30
N LEU A 487 -4.35 -2.41 2.60
CA LEU A 487 -5.50 -2.90 3.38
C LEU A 487 -6.79 -2.15 3.02
N ASP A 488 -6.74 -0.84 2.81
CA ASP A 488 -7.91 -0.06 2.37
C ASP A 488 -8.38 -0.46 0.96
N MET A 489 -7.44 -0.73 0.05
CA MET A 489 -7.77 -1.28 -1.27
C MET A 489 -8.37 -2.70 -1.17
N LEU A 490 -7.92 -3.50 -0.20
CA LEU A 490 -8.54 -4.79 0.09
C LEU A 490 -9.98 -4.61 0.62
N LYS A 491 -10.23 -3.72 1.59
CA LYS A 491 -11.59 -3.38 2.06
C LYS A 491 -12.52 -3.00 0.90
N TYR A 492 -12.04 -2.17 -0.04
CA TYR A 492 -12.81 -1.75 -1.23
C TYR A 492 -13.17 -2.91 -2.17
N CYS A 493 -12.34 -3.97 -2.21
CA CYS A 493 -12.57 -5.16 -3.03
C CYS A 493 -13.34 -6.28 -2.30
N LEU A 494 -13.43 -6.26 -0.96
CA LEU A 494 -14.16 -7.29 -0.19
C LEU A 494 -15.61 -7.53 -0.66
N PRO A 495 -16.44 -6.52 -1.00
CA PRO A 495 -17.83 -6.72 -1.45
C PRO A 495 -17.99 -7.69 -2.61
N LEU A 496 -16.94 -7.92 -3.43
CA LEU A 496 -17.00 -8.88 -4.53
C LEU A 496 -17.33 -10.30 -4.05
N CYS A 497 -16.90 -10.70 -2.85
CA CYS A 497 -17.15 -12.06 -2.34
C CYS A 497 -18.63 -12.35 -2.06
N ASP A 498 -19.50 -11.34 -2.04
CA ASP A 498 -20.95 -11.54 -1.88
C ASP A 498 -21.66 -11.98 -3.17
N HIS A 499 -21.09 -11.69 -4.33
CA HIS A 499 -21.74 -11.89 -5.63
C HIS A 499 -20.89 -12.67 -6.65
N GLU A 500 -19.58 -12.78 -6.41
CA GLU A 500 -18.61 -13.40 -7.30
C GLU A 500 -18.02 -14.69 -6.68
N ALA A 501 -17.56 -15.61 -7.52
CA ALA A 501 -16.89 -16.87 -7.13
C ALA A 501 -15.43 -16.62 -6.66
N LEU A 502 -15.29 -15.83 -5.59
CA LEU A 502 -14.02 -15.32 -5.06
C LEU A 502 -13.81 -15.68 -3.58
N LEU A 503 -12.66 -16.29 -3.26
CA LEU A 503 -12.17 -16.46 -1.88
C LEU A 503 -11.01 -15.50 -1.60
N TRP A 504 -11.21 -14.60 -0.63
CA TRP A 504 -10.12 -13.83 -0.01
C TRP A 504 -9.48 -14.69 1.09
N LEU A 505 -8.24 -15.14 0.90
CA LEU A 505 -7.51 -15.97 1.87
C LEU A 505 -6.37 -15.18 2.51
N ILE A 506 -6.43 -14.95 3.82
CA ILE A 506 -5.58 -13.97 4.52
C ILE A 506 -4.83 -14.67 5.67
N GLU A 507 -3.51 -14.83 5.54
CA GLU A 507 -2.63 -15.38 6.60
C GLU A 507 -1.95 -14.24 7.39
N PHE A 508 -2.17 -14.14 8.71
CA PHE A 508 -1.51 -13.13 9.55
C PHE A 508 -1.21 -13.61 10.99
N ARG A 509 -0.62 -12.75 11.81
CA ARG A 509 -0.39 -12.97 13.25
C ARG A 509 -1.26 -12.01 14.07
N PRO A 510 -1.82 -12.41 15.21
CA PRO A 510 -2.74 -11.59 16.02
C PRO A 510 -2.00 -10.48 16.83
N GLU A 511 -1.22 -9.65 16.13
CA GLU A 511 -0.43 -8.55 16.70
C GLU A 511 -1.33 -7.30 16.81
N ARG A 512 -1.83 -7.01 18.03
CA ARG A 512 -2.82 -5.94 18.30
C ARG A 512 -2.40 -4.51 17.93
N THR A 513 -1.10 -4.27 17.74
CA THR A 513 -0.53 -2.97 17.35
C THR A 513 -0.35 -2.83 15.83
N SER A 514 -0.64 -3.86 15.04
CA SER A 514 -0.54 -3.83 13.58
C SER A 514 -1.88 -3.39 12.96
N PRO A 515 -1.90 -2.59 11.88
CA PRO A 515 -3.12 -2.20 11.16
C PRO A 515 -4.00 -3.37 10.70
N VAL A 516 -3.42 -4.58 10.56
CA VAL A 516 -4.19 -5.79 10.25
C VAL A 516 -5.21 -6.15 11.34
N TRP A 517 -5.02 -5.70 12.57
CA TRP A 517 -5.94 -5.96 13.69
C TRP A 517 -7.26 -5.17 13.55
N GLU A 518 -7.17 -3.90 13.16
CA GLU A 518 -8.35 -3.07 12.82
C GLU A 518 -9.06 -3.63 11.58
N PHE A 519 -8.29 -4.05 10.57
CA PHE A 519 -8.83 -4.70 9.37
C PHE A 519 -9.59 -6.00 9.73
N HIS A 520 -9.04 -6.86 10.60
CA HIS A 520 -9.73 -8.06 11.07
C HIS A 520 -11.07 -7.73 11.72
N HIS A 521 -11.09 -6.76 12.64
CA HIS A 521 -12.33 -6.36 13.32
C HIS A 521 -13.39 -5.79 12.37
N HIS A 522 -12.97 -5.02 11.36
CA HIS A 522 -13.85 -4.55 10.29
C HIS A 522 -14.48 -5.73 9.52
N VAL A 523 -13.71 -6.76 9.17
CA VAL A 523 -14.26 -7.94 8.47
C VAL A 523 -15.18 -8.78 9.36
N GLU A 524 -14.88 -8.94 10.64
CA GLU A 524 -15.77 -9.60 11.61
C GLU A 524 -17.11 -8.88 11.76
N THR A 525 -17.12 -7.55 11.64
CA THR A 525 -18.31 -6.71 11.83
C THR A 525 -19.16 -6.61 10.56
N GLU A 526 -18.54 -6.35 9.40
CA GLU A 526 -19.25 -6.09 8.14
C GLU A 526 -19.53 -7.36 7.31
N TYR A 527 -18.74 -8.42 7.45
CA TYR A 527 -18.86 -9.66 6.66
C TYR A 527 -19.03 -10.96 7.48
N PRO A 528 -19.74 -10.98 8.63
CA PRO A 528 -19.88 -12.20 9.45
C PRO A 528 -20.57 -13.36 8.71
N HIS A 529 -21.36 -13.07 7.67
CA HIS A 529 -22.02 -14.06 6.80
C HIS A 529 -21.07 -14.71 5.77
N ARG A 530 -19.90 -14.12 5.50
CA ARG A 530 -18.88 -14.63 4.55
C ARG A 530 -17.59 -15.07 5.21
N LEU A 531 -17.33 -14.65 6.45
CA LEU A 531 -16.10 -14.90 7.16
C LEU A 531 -16.00 -16.34 7.68
N THR A 532 -14.82 -16.93 7.55
CA THR A 532 -14.40 -18.17 8.24
C THR A 532 -13.04 -17.94 8.87
N THR A 533 -13.00 -17.78 10.19
CA THR A 533 -11.76 -17.56 10.95
C THR A 533 -11.20 -18.89 11.46
N LEU A 534 -9.94 -19.18 11.12
CA LEU A 534 -9.21 -20.39 11.47
C LEU A 534 -7.99 -20.01 12.32
N SER A 535 -8.10 -20.19 13.64
CA SER A 535 -6.99 -19.98 14.57
C SER A 535 -6.26 -21.30 14.79
N LEU A 536 -4.95 -21.34 14.49
CA LEU A 536 -4.14 -22.55 14.67
C LEU A 536 -3.51 -22.59 16.08
N PRO A 537 -3.93 -23.51 16.97
CA PRO A 537 -3.28 -23.70 18.27
C PRO A 537 -1.96 -24.49 18.12
N PRO A 538 -1.08 -24.50 19.14
CA PRO A 538 -0.04 -25.52 19.26
C PRO A 538 -0.62 -26.94 19.19
N LEU A 539 0.15 -27.89 18.68
CA LEU A 539 -0.22 -29.32 18.72
C LEU A 539 -0.27 -29.79 20.17
N THR A 540 -1.22 -30.66 20.50
CA THR A 540 -1.23 -31.36 21.79
C THR A 540 -0.03 -32.30 21.92
N GLU A 541 0.26 -32.82 23.11
CA GLU A 541 1.34 -33.82 23.28
C GLU A 541 1.11 -35.07 22.41
N ASP A 542 -0.13 -35.55 22.32
CA ASP A 542 -0.49 -36.72 21.49
C ASP A 542 -0.35 -36.43 19.99
N GLN A 543 -0.73 -35.24 19.52
CA GLN A 543 -0.55 -34.82 18.13
C GLN A 543 0.92 -34.60 17.79
N SER A 544 1.69 -34.00 18.72
CA SER A 544 3.13 -33.84 18.60
C SER A 544 3.83 -35.21 18.56
N ARG A 545 3.32 -36.17 19.32
CA ARG A 545 3.76 -37.56 19.32
C ARG A 545 3.53 -38.22 17.96
N GLU A 546 2.30 -38.18 17.45
CA GLU A 546 2.00 -38.73 16.12
C GLU A 546 2.82 -38.03 15.03
N PHE A 547 3.00 -36.71 15.10
CA PHE A 547 3.82 -35.95 14.15
C PHE A 547 5.27 -36.43 14.09
N ILE A 548 5.91 -36.68 15.25
CA ILE A 548 7.26 -37.26 15.32
C ILE A 548 7.27 -38.69 14.74
N GLU A 549 6.34 -39.55 15.16
CA GLU A 549 6.29 -40.95 14.71
C GLU A 549 5.99 -41.09 13.21
N ARG A 550 5.23 -40.16 12.63
CA ARG A 550 4.96 -40.08 11.19
C ARG A 550 6.15 -39.57 10.38
N LEU A 551 6.97 -38.69 10.95
CA LEU A 551 8.22 -38.27 10.33
C LEU A 551 9.22 -39.44 10.32
N ILE A 552 9.74 -39.85 11.47
CA ILE A 552 10.88 -40.77 11.56
C ILE A 552 10.50 -42.25 11.68
N GLY A 553 9.27 -42.56 12.09
CA GLY A 553 8.80 -43.91 12.40
C GLY A 553 8.51 -44.12 13.90
N PRO A 554 7.66 -45.09 14.25
CA PRO A 554 7.36 -45.43 15.64
C PRO A 554 8.57 -46.03 16.36
N ASP A 555 8.66 -45.78 17.67
CA ASP A 555 9.70 -46.30 18.59
C ASP A 555 11.17 -45.98 18.22
N VAL A 556 11.40 -45.02 17.31
CA VAL A 556 12.75 -44.68 16.82
C VAL A 556 13.59 -43.89 17.84
N LEU A 557 12.95 -43.03 18.64
CA LEU A 557 13.60 -42.21 19.67
C LEU A 557 13.42 -42.84 21.06
N PRO A 558 14.49 -42.91 21.88
CA PRO A 558 14.39 -43.29 23.29
C PRO A 558 13.46 -42.34 24.05
N ALA A 559 12.69 -42.88 25.02
CA ALA A 559 11.66 -42.14 25.76
C ALA A 559 12.17 -40.84 26.42
N GLU A 560 13.42 -40.82 26.89
CA GLU A 560 14.08 -39.64 27.47
C GLU A 560 14.27 -38.52 26.43
N THR A 561 14.83 -38.86 25.26
CA THR A 561 15.01 -37.92 24.14
C THR A 561 13.66 -37.48 23.56
N TYR A 562 12.66 -38.34 23.60
CA TYR A 562 11.30 -38.05 23.18
C TYR A 562 10.62 -37.00 24.07
N ALA A 563 10.67 -37.20 25.39
CA ALA A 563 10.15 -36.24 26.37
C ALA A 563 10.89 -34.89 26.28
N LEU A 564 12.19 -34.90 25.97
CA LEU A 564 12.98 -33.70 25.74
C LEU A 564 12.57 -32.94 24.47
N VAL A 565 12.27 -33.64 23.37
CA VAL A 565 11.74 -33.00 22.14
C VAL A 565 10.37 -32.39 22.40
N LEU A 566 9.44 -33.12 23.03
CA LEU A 566 8.11 -32.60 23.37
C LEU A 566 8.18 -31.39 24.32
N GLY A 567 8.95 -31.52 25.41
CA GLY A 567 9.08 -30.49 26.44
C GLY A 567 9.76 -29.21 25.97
N LYS A 568 10.63 -29.26 24.94
CA LYS A 568 11.15 -28.06 24.29
C LYS A 568 10.23 -27.55 23.18
N ALA A 569 9.62 -28.44 22.39
CA ALA A 569 8.79 -28.04 21.25
C ALA A 569 7.55 -27.22 21.62
N GLU A 570 6.98 -27.44 22.82
CA GLU A 570 5.72 -26.83 23.29
C GLU A 570 4.59 -26.91 22.23
N GLY A 571 4.54 -28.02 21.48
CA GLY A 571 3.55 -28.23 20.43
C GLY A 571 3.76 -27.43 19.13
N ASN A 572 4.86 -26.71 18.96
CA ASN A 572 5.14 -25.96 17.73
C ASN A 572 5.68 -26.89 16.62
N PRO A 573 4.94 -27.16 15.52
CA PRO A 573 5.35 -28.12 14.49
C PRO A 573 6.71 -27.78 13.86
N TYR A 574 6.97 -26.49 13.66
CA TYR A 574 8.25 -26.02 13.11
C TYR A 574 9.42 -26.29 14.08
N TYR A 575 9.19 -26.20 15.39
CA TYR A 575 10.25 -26.49 16.36
C TYR A 575 10.51 -28.00 16.46
N ILE A 576 9.46 -28.84 16.39
CA ILE A 576 9.61 -30.30 16.28
C ILE A 576 10.45 -30.66 15.04
N GLU A 577 10.12 -30.07 13.87
CA GLU A 577 10.88 -30.28 12.62
C GLU A 577 12.38 -29.94 12.80
N GLU A 578 12.70 -28.76 13.32
CA GLU A 578 14.11 -28.33 13.49
C GLU A 578 14.86 -29.15 14.55
N LEU A 579 14.19 -29.61 15.62
CA LEU A 579 14.79 -30.52 16.62
C LEU A 579 15.11 -31.89 16.02
N ILE A 580 14.18 -32.48 15.25
CA ILE A 580 14.41 -33.73 14.52
C ILE A 580 15.53 -33.58 13.47
N ARG A 581 15.56 -32.46 12.74
CA ARG A 581 16.63 -32.16 11.78
C ARG A 581 17.99 -32.04 12.47
N SER A 582 18.06 -31.37 13.63
CA SER A 582 19.30 -31.25 14.39
C SER A 582 19.83 -32.61 14.88
N LEU A 583 18.94 -33.53 15.28
CA LEU A 583 19.32 -34.90 15.62
C LEU A 583 19.89 -35.68 14.42
N ILE A 584 19.40 -35.41 13.20
CA ILE A 584 19.92 -35.99 11.96
C ILE A 584 21.30 -35.40 11.62
N GLU A 585 21.43 -34.07 11.65
CA GLU A 585 22.69 -33.35 11.41
C GLU A 585 23.81 -33.76 12.38
N GLN A 586 23.47 -34.06 13.64
CA GLN A 586 24.39 -34.56 14.67
C GLN A 586 24.71 -36.07 14.57
N GLY A 587 24.14 -36.80 13.59
CA GLY A 587 24.30 -38.25 13.46
C GLY A 587 23.68 -39.07 14.61
N VAL A 588 22.79 -38.46 15.40
CA VAL A 588 22.03 -39.14 16.46
C VAL A 588 20.90 -39.94 15.82
N LEU A 589 20.21 -39.36 14.85
CA LEU A 589 19.22 -40.01 13.98
C LEU A 589 19.89 -40.35 12.65
N VAL A 590 19.94 -41.63 12.29
CA VAL A 590 20.58 -42.08 11.05
C VAL A 590 19.65 -43.02 10.30
N ARG A 591 19.62 -42.88 8.97
CA ARG A 591 18.83 -43.75 8.10
C ARG A 591 19.60 -45.04 7.82
N ASP A 592 18.95 -46.17 8.03
CA ASP A 592 19.52 -47.49 7.80
C ASP A 592 19.55 -47.81 6.30
N ALA A 593 20.73 -48.11 5.77
CA ALA A 593 20.96 -48.27 4.33
C ALA A 593 20.36 -49.56 3.72
N GLN A 594 19.92 -50.52 4.54
CA GLN A 594 19.33 -51.78 4.07
C GLN A 594 17.81 -51.80 4.18
N THR A 595 17.24 -51.09 5.17
CA THR A 595 15.81 -51.08 5.46
C THR A 595 15.12 -49.74 5.18
N GLY A 596 15.89 -48.67 4.94
CA GLY A 596 15.38 -47.33 4.67
C GLY A 596 14.74 -46.62 5.88
N ARG A 597 14.70 -47.27 7.04
CA ARG A 597 14.10 -46.76 8.29
C ARG A 597 15.10 -45.93 9.09
N TRP A 598 14.59 -45.03 9.92
CA TRP A 598 15.41 -44.29 10.88
C TRP A 598 15.72 -45.12 12.12
N ARG A 599 16.90 -44.89 12.70
CA ARG A 599 17.29 -45.42 14.02
C ARG A 599 18.08 -44.38 14.81
N ALA A 600 17.83 -44.29 16.11
CA ALA A 600 18.72 -43.57 17.01
C ALA A 600 20.03 -44.36 17.22
N THR A 601 21.18 -43.69 17.16
CA THR A 601 22.49 -44.29 17.47
C THR A 601 22.84 -44.26 18.95
N ARG A 602 22.25 -43.31 19.70
CA ARG A 602 22.44 -43.10 21.14
C ARG A 602 21.22 -42.44 21.75
N ALA A 603 20.96 -42.71 23.04
CA ALA A 603 20.07 -41.87 23.83
C ALA A 603 20.75 -40.53 24.11
N VAL A 604 19.94 -39.46 24.12
CA VAL A 604 20.39 -38.10 24.46
C VAL A 604 19.64 -37.65 25.70
N ALA A 605 20.34 -37.63 26.83
CA ALA A 605 19.83 -37.20 28.14
C ALA A 605 19.81 -35.66 28.29
N SER A 606 20.67 -34.97 27.56
CA SER A 606 20.64 -33.52 27.37
C SER A 606 21.01 -33.20 25.92
N LEU A 607 20.10 -32.54 25.22
CA LEU A 607 20.42 -31.82 23.99
C LEU A 607 20.96 -30.46 24.42
N ASP A 608 22.20 -30.14 24.03
CA ASP A 608 22.77 -28.79 24.06
C ASP A 608 22.12 -27.89 22.98
N LEU A 609 20.79 -28.00 22.87
CA LEU A 609 19.92 -27.18 22.04
C LEU A 609 19.20 -26.23 23.00
N PRO A 610 19.44 -24.92 22.95
CA PRO A 610 19.01 -24.06 24.05
C PRO A 610 17.51 -23.74 23.96
N ASP A 611 16.96 -23.24 25.06
CA ASP A 611 15.54 -23.41 25.44
C ASP A 611 14.52 -22.58 24.67
N THR A 612 14.91 -21.93 23.56
CA THR A 612 13.99 -21.21 22.68
C THR A 612 14.35 -21.39 21.21
N LEU A 613 13.37 -21.14 20.33
CA LEU A 613 13.56 -21.12 18.88
C LEU A 613 14.65 -20.13 18.44
N GLN A 614 14.74 -18.98 19.10
CA GLN A 614 15.77 -17.96 18.85
C GLN A 614 17.16 -18.48 19.27
N SER A 615 17.24 -19.22 20.38
CA SER A 615 18.48 -19.83 20.85
C SER A 615 18.95 -21.02 19.98
N LEU A 616 18.05 -21.85 19.44
CA LEU A 616 18.45 -22.91 18.50
C LEU A 616 18.99 -22.33 17.17
N LEU A 617 18.45 -21.19 16.72
CA LEU A 617 18.99 -20.47 15.57
C LEU A 617 20.31 -19.77 15.90
N LEU A 618 20.46 -19.19 17.09
CA LEU A 618 21.74 -18.68 17.59
C LEU A 618 22.79 -19.79 17.67
N ALA A 619 22.45 -21.00 18.12
CA ALA A 619 23.38 -22.14 18.13
C ALA A 619 23.91 -22.51 16.73
N ARG A 620 23.08 -22.39 15.68
CA ARG A 620 23.54 -22.54 14.28
C ARG A 620 24.44 -21.39 13.83
N ILE A 621 24.14 -20.17 14.25
CA ILE A 621 24.99 -18.98 14.01
C ILE A 621 26.32 -19.09 14.79
N ASP A 622 26.31 -19.71 15.96
CA ASP A 622 27.48 -19.96 16.81
C ASP A 622 28.36 -21.10 16.30
N GLY A 623 27.77 -22.07 15.58
CA GLY A 623 28.50 -23.08 14.82
C GLY A 623 29.26 -22.53 13.60
N LEU A 624 28.95 -21.31 13.14
CA LEU A 624 29.70 -20.63 12.08
C LEU A 624 31.07 -20.16 12.58
N SER A 625 32.06 -20.16 11.69
CA SER A 625 33.34 -19.48 11.94
C SER A 625 33.12 -17.97 12.14
N SER A 626 34.08 -17.30 12.78
CA SER A 626 34.01 -15.85 13.04
C SER A 626 33.88 -15.00 11.77
N LYS A 627 34.37 -15.49 10.62
CA LYS A 627 34.21 -14.80 9.33
C LYS A 627 32.81 -15.00 8.75
N GLU A 628 32.29 -16.23 8.73
CA GLU A 628 30.94 -16.55 8.23
C GLU A 628 29.86 -15.86 9.06
N ARG A 629 30.01 -15.88 10.39
CA ARG A 629 29.11 -15.15 11.31
C ARG A 629 29.09 -13.66 11.01
N ARG A 630 30.25 -13.06 10.76
CA ARG A 630 30.36 -11.65 10.39
C ARG A 630 29.70 -11.35 9.03
N VAL A 631 29.83 -12.24 8.04
CA VAL A 631 29.13 -12.12 6.76
C VAL A 631 27.61 -12.17 6.95
N LEU A 632 27.10 -13.10 7.76
CA LEU A 632 25.67 -13.20 8.07
C LEU A 632 25.15 -11.97 8.82
N GLN A 633 25.93 -11.43 9.77
CA GLN A 633 25.63 -10.19 10.48
C GLN A 633 25.57 -8.98 9.53
N MET A 634 26.55 -8.83 8.63
CA MET A 634 26.54 -7.76 7.62
C MET A 634 25.34 -7.89 6.67
N ALA A 635 25.00 -9.11 6.24
CA ALA A 635 23.80 -9.39 5.45
C ALA A 635 22.51 -9.02 6.20
N ALA A 636 22.44 -9.29 7.51
CA ALA A 636 21.28 -8.99 8.34
C ALA A 636 21.02 -7.47 8.51
N VAL A 637 22.07 -6.64 8.39
CA VAL A 637 21.95 -5.17 8.36
C VAL A 637 21.42 -4.65 7.02
N ILE A 638 21.74 -5.31 5.90
CA ILE A 638 21.19 -4.95 4.58
C ILE A 638 19.68 -5.21 4.55
N GLY A 639 19.23 -6.38 5.03
CA GLY A 639 17.81 -6.72 5.10
C GLY A 639 17.55 -8.23 5.11
N SER A 640 16.27 -8.62 5.08
CA SER A 640 15.88 -10.04 4.92
C SER A 640 16.14 -10.58 3.51
N VAL A 641 16.37 -9.67 2.57
CA VAL A 641 16.89 -9.89 1.22
C VAL A 641 18.11 -8.97 1.10
N PHE A 642 19.19 -9.45 0.51
CA PHE A 642 20.45 -8.72 0.38
C PHE A 642 21.21 -9.12 -0.87
N TRP A 643 22.14 -8.27 -1.33
CA TRP A 643 22.83 -8.46 -2.61
C TRP A 643 24.35 -8.56 -2.45
N SER A 644 25.00 -9.36 -3.30
CA SER A 644 26.43 -9.68 -3.19
C SER A 644 27.32 -8.44 -3.23
N ASN A 645 27.01 -7.43 -4.04
CA ASN A 645 27.91 -6.28 -4.21
C ASN A 645 27.80 -5.33 -3.01
N VAL A 646 26.59 -5.08 -2.50
CA VAL A 646 26.35 -4.35 -1.24
C VAL A 646 27.10 -5.02 -0.09
N LEU A 647 27.03 -6.35 -0.01
CA LEU A 647 27.70 -7.15 1.02
C LEU A 647 29.23 -7.17 0.86
N GLN A 648 29.73 -7.14 -0.37
CA GLN A 648 31.16 -7.00 -0.67
C GLN A 648 31.71 -5.66 -0.16
N THR A 649 30.98 -4.55 -0.37
CA THR A 649 31.36 -3.22 0.15
C THR A 649 31.39 -3.16 1.68
N LEU A 650 30.50 -3.90 2.35
CA LEU A 650 30.53 -4.07 3.81
C LEU A 650 31.75 -4.88 4.27
N ALA A 651 32.01 -6.00 3.61
CA ALA A 651 33.04 -6.98 3.95
C ALA A 651 34.48 -6.51 3.66
N GLY A 652 34.68 -5.75 2.57
CA GLY A 652 35.99 -5.36 2.04
C GLY A 652 36.59 -6.41 1.09
N ASP A 653 37.45 -5.96 0.18
CA ASP A 653 37.96 -6.76 -0.95
C ASP A 653 38.80 -7.99 -0.52
N ASP A 654 39.43 -7.94 0.65
CA ASP A 654 40.24 -9.04 1.21
C ASP A 654 39.40 -10.23 1.73
N MET A 655 38.07 -10.12 1.78
CA MET A 655 37.21 -11.20 2.28
C MET A 655 36.72 -12.11 1.12
N PRO A 656 36.95 -13.44 1.17
CA PRO A 656 36.51 -14.38 0.14
C PRO A 656 35.00 -14.64 0.25
N LEU A 657 34.20 -13.64 -0.12
CA LEU A 657 32.76 -13.59 0.16
C LEU A 657 32.00 -14.77 -0.45
N LYS A 658 32.36 -15.20 -1.68
CA LYS A 658 31.75 -16.37 -2.35
C LYS A 658 31.83 -17.62 -1.49
N ALA A 659 33.00 -17.92 -0.90
CA ALA A 659 33.19 -19.09 -0.05
C ALA A 659 32.34 -19.02 1.24
N HIS A 660 32.26 -17.85 1.86
CA HIS A 660 31.43 -17.65 3.05
C HIS A 660 29.92 -17.70 2.74
N LEU A 661 29.48 -17.18 1.60
CA LEU A 661 28.08 -17.32 1.15
C LEU A 661 27.72 -18.79 0.90
N THR A 662 28.58 -19.55 0.21
CA THR A 662 28.41 -21.00 0.03
C THR A 662 28.34 -21.73 1.38
N ALA A 663 29.16 -21.36 2.37
CA ALA A 663 29.09 -21.93 3.71
C ALA A 663 27.77 -21.58 4.44
N LEU A 664 27.26 -20.36 4.30
CA LEU A 664 25.95 -19.96 4.86
C LEU A 664 24.76 -20.62 4.16
N GLN A 665 24.88 -20.93 2.85
CA GLN A 665 23.90 -21.73 2.10
C GLN A 665 23.90 -23.19 2.58
N ARG A 666 25.08 -23.80 2.77
CA ARG A 666 25.24 -25.16 3.35
C ARG A 666 24.73 -25.26 4.78
N ALA A 667 25.00 -24.23 5.61
CA ALA A 667 24.42 -24.11 6.96
C ALA A 667 22.90 -23.85 6.95
N GLN A 668 22.29 -23.79 5.76
CA GLN A 668 20.86 -23.57 5.51
C GLN A 668 20.31 -22.26 6.10
N LEU A 669 21.16 -21.24 6.29
CA LEU A 669 20.78 -19.95 6.87
C LEU A 669 20.23 -18.98 5.82
N ILE A 670 20.79 -19.04 4.61
CA ILE A 670 20.41 -18.24 3.46
C ILE A 670 20.15 -19.13 2.23
N TYR A 671 19.55 -18.56 1.20
CA TYR A 671 19.43 -19.16 -0.13
C TYR A 671 19.56 -18.07 -1.20
N GLU A 672 20.00 -18.48 -2.38
CA GLU A 672 20.21 -17.63 -3.55
C GLU A 672 18.92 -17.57 -4.38
N ARG A 673 18.63 -16.41 -5.00
CA ARG A 673 17.34 -16.18 -5.69
C ARG A 673 17.50 -15.81 -7.16
N ARG A 674 18.16 -14.69 -7.47
CA ARG A 674 18.27 -14.13 -8.82
C ARG A 674 19.40 -13.11 -8.89
N ARG A 675 19.92 -12.84 -10.09
CA ARG A 675 20.95 -11.82 -10.30
C ARG A 675 20.31 -10.49 -10.64
N VAL A 676 20.70 -9.44 -9.93
CA VAL A 676 20.20 -8.08 -10.11
C VAL A 676 21.29 -7.25 -10.80
N PRO A 677 20.96 -6.50 -11.86
CA PRO A 677 21.88 -5.51 -12.44
C PRO A 677 22.37 -4.56 -11.35
N ASP A 678 23.65 -4.17 -11.44
CA ASP A 678 24.34 -3.22 -10.54
C ASP A 678 24.56 -3.73 -9.09
N LEU A 679 23.54 -4.32 -8.44
CA LEU A 679 23.56 -4.83 -7.06
C LEU A 679 24.20 -6.23 -6.90
N GLY A 680 24.22 -7.05 -7.96
CA GLY A 680 24.82 -8.40 -7.94
C GLY A 680 23.82 -9.51 -7.61
N MET A 681 24.30 -10.63 -7.06
CA MET A 681 23.45 -11.78 -6.78
C MET A 681 22.59 -11.55 -5.53
N GLU A 682 21.27 -11.72 -5.65
CA GLU A 682 20.30 -11.63 -4.56
C GLU A 682 20.28 -12.93 -3.75
N TYR A 683 20.41 -12.77 -2.44
CA TYR A 683 20.22 -13.81 -1.43
C TYR A 683 19.09 -13.40 -0.48
N ALA A 684 18.43 -14.39 0.10
CA ALA A 684 17.43 -14.19 1.14
C ALA A 684 17.70 -15.13 2.33
N PHE A 685 17.32 -14.67 3.53
CA PHE A 685 17.34 -15.51 4.72
C PHE A 685 16.25 -16.59 4.62
N LYS A 686 16.54 -17.86 4.97
CA LYS A 686 15.52 -18.94 4.97
C LYS A 686 14.37 -18.67 5.95
N SER A 687 14.59 -17.84 6.97
CA SER A 687 13.59 -17.37 7.92
C SER A 687 13.93 -15.98 8.42
N THR A 688 12.93 -15.13 8.66
CA THR A 688 13.14 -13.79 9.25
C THR A 688 13.82 -13.88 10.62
N LEU A 689 13.57 -14.94 11.40
CA LEU A 689 14.24 -15.18 12.68
C LEU A 689 15.76 -15.22 12.59
N ILE A 690 16.31 -15.74 11.48
CA ILE A 690 17.76 -15.84 11.29
C ILE A 690 18.34 -14.46 11.07
N ARG A 691 17.63 -13.59 10.32
CA ARG A 691 17.99 -12.17 10.17
C ARG A 691 17.90 -11.45 11.51
N ASP A 692 16.79 -11.62 12.22
CA ASP A 692 16.53 -10.94 13.51
C ASP A 692 17.61 -11.32 14.54
N ALA A 693 17.88 -12.60 14.75
CA ALA A 693 18.92 -13.08 15.67
C ALA A 693 20.35 -12.66 15.25
N ALA A 694 20.67 -12.72 13.95
CA ALA A 694 21.96 -12.25 13.46
C ALA A 694 22.12 -10.73 13.66
N TYR A 695 21.08 -9.94 13.40
CA TYR A 695 21.08 -8.48 13.59
C TYR A 695 21.21 -8.09 15.07
N GLU A 696 20.45 -8.75 15.95
CA GLU A 696 20.48 -8.51 17.40
C GLU A 696 21.83 -8.88 18.04
N SER A 697 22.61 -9.78 17.44
CA SER A 697 23.95 -10.14 17.92
C SER A 697 25.04 -9.08 17.68
N ILE A 698 24.75 -8.03 16.89
CA ILE A 698 25.72 -6.98 16.52
C ILE A 698 25.75 -5.88 17.58
N LEU A 699 26.93 -5.36 17.93
CA LEU A 699 27.07 -4.20 18.82
C LEU A 699 26.54 -2.90 18.16
N SER A 700 25.94 -1.99 18.91
CA SER A 700 25.31 -0.75 18.38
C SER A 700 26.23 0.04 17.44
N ALA A 701 27.46 0.35 17.88
CA ALA A 701 28.45 1.07 17.07
C ALA A 701 28.84 0.34 15.77
N GLN A 702 28.73 -0.99 15.72
CA GLN A 702 28.93 -1.76 14.48
C GLN A 702 27.68 -1.75 13.59
N ARG A 703 26.47 -1.77 14.16
CA ARG A 703 25.22 -1.59 13.39
C ARG A 703 25.22 -0.23 12.71
N GLU A 704 25.49 0.85 13.44
CA GLU A 704 25.57 2.22 12.91
C GLU A 704 26.56 2.29 11.73
N ALA A 705 27.77 1.75 11.89
CA ALA A 705 28.78 1.72 10.84
C ALA A 705 28.37 0.89 9.61
N TYR A 706 27.67 -0.22 9.80
CA TYR A 706 27.17 -1.03 8.68
C TYR A 706 25.97 -0.37 7.98
N HIS A 707 25.01 0.21 8.71
CA HIS A 707 23.91 0.97 8.10
C HIS A 707 24.43 2.17 7.31
N LEU A 708 25.47 2.87 7.80
CA LEU A 708 26.10 3.97 7.08
C LEU A 708 26.67 3.51 5.73
N LYS A 709 27.47 2.43 5.74
CA LYS A 709 28.04 1.85 4.51
C LYS A 709 26.98 1.39 3.51
N VAL A 710 25.88 0.79 3.96
CA VAL A 710 24.76 0.41 3.07
C VAL A 710 24.15 1.65 2.43
N ALA A 711 23.88 2.69 3.22
CA ALA A 711 23.28 3.93 2.71
C ALA A 711 24.19 4.63 1.68
N GLU A 712 25.48 4.77 1.99
CA GLU A 712 26.48 5.38 1.09
C GLU A 712 26.67 4.58 -0.21
N TYR A 713 26.64 3.24 -0.13
CA TYR A 713 26.72 2.39 -1.33
C TYR A 713 25.47 2.51 -2.21
N LEU A 714 24.27 2.43 -1.63
CA LEU A 714 23.02 2.57 -2.37
C LEU A 714 22.84 3.99 -2.96
N GLU A 715 23.29 5.02 -2.24
CA GLU A 715 23.33 6.41 -2.74
C GLU A 715 24.31 6.57 -3.92
N GLY A 716 25.48 5.94 -3.87
CA GLY A 716 26.49 6.03 -4.91
C GLY A 716 26.22 5.16 -6.15
N LEU A 717 25.42 4.10 -6.03
CA LEU A 717 25.17 3.14 -7.12
C LEU A 717 24.14 3.63 -8.15
N PHE A 718 23.15 4.43 -7.71
CA PHE A 718 22.00 4.79 -8.53
C PHE A 718 22.03 6.26 -8.98
N GLY A 719 21.68 6.50 -10.24
CA GLY A 719 21.40 7.86 -10.72
C GLY A 719 20.11 8.44 -10.11
N PRO A 720 19.92 9.77 -10.15
CA PRO A 720 18.82 10.46 -9.46
C PRO A 720 17.42 9.88 -9.72
N GLU A 721 17.15 9.43 -10.93
CA GLU A 721 15.85 8.86 -11.32
C GLU A 721 15.57 7.51 -10.64
N ARG A 722 16.58 6.61 -10.55
CA ARG A 722 16.44 5.32 -9.86
C ARG A 722 16.45 5.47 -8.33
N LEU A 723 17.17 6.47 -7.82
CA LEU A 723 17.27 6.80 -6.39
C LEU A 723 15.91 7.02 -5.72
N THR A 724 14.93 7.59 -6.44
CA THR A 724 13.57 7.83 -5.93
C THR A 724 12.92 6.56 -5.35
N GLN A 725 13.08 5.41 -6.01
CA GLN A 725 12.48 4.14 -5.55
C GLN A 725 13.06 3.62 -4.23
N TYR A 726 14.19 4.17 -3.77
CA TYR A 726 14.89 3.74 -2.56
C TYR A 726 14.90 4.80 -1.45
N CYS A 727 14.21 5.94 -1.61
CA CYS A 727 14.22 7.03 -0.61
C CYS A 727 13.80 6.56 0.79
N GLY A 728 12.73 5.75 0.92
CA GLY A 728 12.31 5.19 2.21
C GLY A 728 13.36 4.25 2.84
N ALA A 729 14.06 3.46 2.03
CA ALA A 729 15.13 2.58 2.51
C ALA A 729 16.37 3.39 2.95
N LEU A 730 16.75 4.41 2.17
CA LEU A 730 17.86 5.31 2.50
C LEU A 730 17.58 6.10 3.78
N ALA A 731 16.35 6.61 3.95
CA ALA A 731 15.91 7.23 5.21
C ALA A 731 16.06 6.27 6.40
N TYR A 732 15.62 5.01 6.26
CA TYR A 732 15.79 3.98 7.29
C TYR A 732 17.27 3.71 7.61
N HIS A 733 18.14 3.48 6.62
CA HIS A 733 19.56 3.23 6.89
C HIS A 733 20.27 4.46 7.48
N TYR A 734 19.98 5.69 7.04
CA TYR A 734 20.56 6.89 7.65
C TYR A 734 20.06 7.16 9.08
N ARG A 735 18.82 6.80 9.40
CA ARG A 735 18.30 6.79 10.79
C ARG A 735 19.12 5.86 11.68
N GLN A 736 19.25 4.59 11.28
CA GLN A 736 20.00 3.58 12.02
C GLN A 736 21.53 3.86 12.06
N ALA A 737 22.02 4.75 11.19
CA ALA A 737 23.41 5.22 11.16
C ALA A 737 23.66 6.54 11.92
N GLY A 738 22.64 7.11 12.57
CA GLY A 738 22.77 8.38 13.31
C GLY A 738 23.14 9.57 12.42
N LYS A 739 22.59 9.66 11.19
CA LYS A 739 22.87 10.74 10.23
C LYS A 739 21.63 11.61 9.96
N PRO A 740 21.16 12.43 10.93
CA PRO A 740 19.87 13.12 10.86
C PRO A 740 19.71 14.01 9.61
N ARG A 741 20.77 14.69 9.13
CA ARG A 741 20.69 15.53 7.92
C ARG A 741 20.43 14.72 6.64
N LYS A 742 20.96 13.50 6.54
CA LYS A 742 20.72 12.59 5.41
C LYS A 742 19.39 11.86 5.57
N GLU A 743 19.04 11.45 6.79
CA GLU A 743 17.72 10.89 7.11
C GLU A 743 16.61 11.88 6.70
N LEU A 744 16.72 13.15 7.11
CA LEU A 744 15.77 14.21 6.77
C LEU A 744 15.63 14.36 5.25
N PHE A 745 16.74 14.51 4.52
CA PHE A 745 16.71 14.65 3.06
C PHE A 745 15.93 13.50 2.37
N TYR A 746 16.21 12.26 2.75
CA TYR A 746 15.53 11.10 2.15
C TYR A 746 14.10 10.90 2.66
N THR A 747 13.80 11.29 3.90
CA THR A 747 12.44 11.29 4.46
C THR A 747 11.54 12.29 3.72
N LEU A 748 12.05 13.49 3.39
CA LEU A 748 11.30 14.48 2.61
C LEU A 748 10.99 13.99 1.18
N GLN A 749 11.96 13.36 0.52
CA GLN A 749 11.75 12.76 -0.81
C GLN A 749 10.71 11.62 -0.75
N ALA A 750 10.76 10.79 0.29
CA ALA A 750 9.77 9.73 0.50
C ALA A 750 8.36 10.28 0.78
N ALA A 751 8.23 11.34 1.60
CA ALA A 751 6.97 12.03 1.85
C ALA A 751 6.35 12.58 0.57
N GLU A 752 7.16 13.27 -0.25
CA GLU A 752 6.71 13.87 -1.50
C GLU A 752 6.37 12.82 -2.57
N GLN A 753 7.09 11.69 -2.61
CA GLN A 753 6.73 10.56 -3.46
C GLN A 753 5.41 9.91 -3.01
N ALA A 754 5.24 9.66 -1.71
CA ALA A 754 4.01 9.12 -1.15
C ALA A 754 2.81 10.03 -1.45
N ARG A 755 2.95 11.35 -1.23
CA ARG A 755 1.94 12.36 -1.56
C ARG A 755 1.54 12.34 -3.05
N LYS A 756 2.51 12.21 -3.97
CA LYS A 756 2.27 12.11 -5.42
C LYS A 756 1.45 10.90 -5.85
N ILE A 757 1.49 9.79 -5.11
CA ILE A 757 0.69 8.58 -5.37
C ILE A 757 -0.48 8.42 -4.38
N TYR A 758 -0.82 9.49 -3.64
CA TYR A 758 -1.90 9.55 -2.64
C TYR A 758 -1.78 8.52 -1.50
N ALA A 759 -0.55 8.14 -1.17
CA ALA A 759 -0.24 7.35 0.01
C ALA A 759 -0.20 8.26 1.25
N ASN A 760 -1.38 8.74 1.63
CA ASN A 760 -1.53 9.84 2.57
C ASN A 760 -1.12 9.45 4.00
N ALA A 761 -1.26 8.19 4.41
CA ALA A 761 -0.83 7.76 5.74
C ALA A 761 0.70 7.75 5.85
N GLU A 762 1.35 7.22 4.82
CA GLU A 762 2.80 7.10 4.67
C GLU A 762 3.45 8.49 4.50
N ALA A 763 2.80 9.39 3.75
CA ALA A 763 3.21 10.80 3.66
C ALA A 763 3.15 11.50 5.02
N LEU A 764 2.08 11.30 5.82
CA LEU A 764 1.98 11.86 7.17
C LEU A 764 3.03 11.29 8.13
N GLU A 765 3.35 9.99 8.04
CA GLU A 765 4.44 9.38 8.83
C GLU A 765 5.78 10.05 8.50
N HIS A 766 6.10 10.17 7.21
CA HIS A 766 7.34 10.80 6.77
C HIS A 766 7.41 12.29 7.12
N TYR A 767 6.35 13.08 6.90
CA TYR A 767 6.35 14.49 7.31
C TYR A 767 6.43 14.66 8.83
N THR A 768 5.75 13.81 9.62
CA THR A 768 5.84 13.87 11.09
C THR A 768 7.25 13.54 11.57
N ARG A 769 7.89 12.51 11.01
CA ARG A 769 9.30 12.22 11.31
C ARG A 769 10.25 13.34 10.87
N ALA A 770 9.97 14.01 9.75
CA ALA A 770 10.75 15.16 9.32
C ALA A 770 10.67 16.32 10.32
N LEU A 771 9.52 16.57 10.96
CA LEU A 771 9.40 17.56 12.04
C LEU A 771 10.20 17.17 13.28
N GLU A 772 10.12 15.92 13.74
CA GLU A 772 10.93 15.43 14.87
C GLU A 772 12.43 15.67 14.63
N LEU A 773 12.92 15.38 13.43
CA LEU A 773 14.31 15.61 13.04
C LEU A 773 14.69 17.10 13.01
N LEU A 774 13.77 17.97 12.57
CA LEU A 774 13.96 19.42 12.57
C LEU A 774 14.00 19.98 13.99
N ASP A 775 13.16 19.47 14.91
CA ASP A 775 13.17 19.81 16.33
C ASP A 775 14.49 19.38 17.01
N GLU A 776 14.94 18.14 16.75
CA GLU A 776 16.25 17.64 17.21
C GLU A 776 17.41 18.50 16.69
N MET A 777 17.37 18.92 15.42
CA MET A 777 18.41 19.72 14.78
C MET A 777 18.41 21.19 15.24
N GLU A 778 17.25 21.79 15.49
CA GLU A 778 17.10 23.14 16.03
C GLU A 778 17.69 23.23 17.45
N ALA A 779 17.34 22.27 18.31
CA ALA A 779 17.85 22.21 19.69
C ALA A 779 19.38 22.06 19.79
N GLN A 780 20.04 21.61 18.71
CA GLN A 780 21.49 21.38 18.65
C GLN A 780 22.29 22.53 18.02
N THR A 781 21.64 23.61 17.56
CA THR A 781 22.33 24.71 16.89
C THR A 781 21.91 26.10 17.35
N ALA A 782 22.89 27.00 17.45
CA ALA A 782 22.70 28.43 17.71
C ALA A 782 23.26 29.28 16.54
N ASP A 783 23.46 28.65 15.38
CA ASP A 783 24.01 29.23 14.16
C ASP A 783 22.83 29.72 13.30
N GLU A 784 22.66 31.04 13.17
CA GLU A 784 21.43 31.62 12.61
C GLU A 784 21.21 31.21 11.14
N ASP A 785 22.26 31.06 10.35
CA ASP A 785 22.17 30.57 8.96
C ASP A 785 21.60 29.14 8.89
N ARG A 786 21.87 28.30 9.91
CA ARG A 786 21.30 26.95 10.02
C ARG A 786 19.88 26.99 10.55
N LEU A 787 19.59 27.88 11.51
CA LEU A 787 18.23 28.09 12.00
C LEU A 787 17.33 28.57 10.87
N HIS A 788 17.80 29.47 10.00
CA HIS A 788 17.10 29.88 8.77
C HIS A 788 16.78 28.66 7.90
N ALA A 789 17.79 27.86 7.53
CA ALA A 789 17.58 26.66 6.72
C ALA A 789 16.63 25.62 7.36
N ILE A 790 16.66 25.47 8.69
CA ILE A 790 15.74 24.61 9.44
C ILE A 790 14.31 25.16 9.41
N ARG A 791 14.12 26.48 9.61
CA ARG A 791 12.80 27.14 9.49
C ARG A 791 12.24 27.00 8.08
N THR A 792 13.08 27.16 7.05
CA THR A 792 12.72 26.95 5.63
C THR A 792 12.20 25.54 5.39
N GLN A 793 12.94 24.51 5.82
CA GLN A 793 12.50 23.12 5.69
C GLN A 793 11.25 22.81 6.54
N ARG A 794 11.14 23.38 7.75
CA ARG A 794 9.95 23.22 8.61
C ARG A 794 8.70 23.81 7.95
N PHE A 795 8.82 24.96 7.27
CA PHE A 795 7.71 25.55 6.53
C PHE A 795 7.22 24.63 5.39
N GLU A 796 8.13 24.09 4.58
CA GLU A 796 7.81 23.15 3.50
C GLU A 796 7.13 21.87 4.04
N VAL A 797 7.66 21.31 5.15
CA VAL A 797 7.12 20.12 5.80
C VAL A 797 5.71 20.37 6.36
N LEU A 798 5.51 21.46 7.10
CA LEU A 798 4.20 21.79 7.65
C LEU A 798 3.17 22.03 6.55
N ASN A 799 3.51 22.73 5.46
CA ASN A 799 2.56 22.92 4.37
C ASN A 799 2.26 21.60 3.64
N GLY A 800 3.27 20.77 3.38
CA GLY A 800 3.07 19.44 2.79
C GLY A 800 2.20 18.53 3.65
N ARG A 801 2.41 18.54 4.98
CA ARG A 801 1.63 17.74 5.94
C ARG A 801 0.19 18.26 6.07
N ARG A 802 0.00 19.58 6.16
CA ARG A 802 -1.30 20.28 6.13
C ARG A 802 -2.13 19.87 4.91
N GLU A 803 -1.53 19.89 3.71
CA GLU A 803 -2.22 19.45 2.49
C GLU A 803 -2.71 18.00 2.59
N VAL A 804 -1.92 17.10 3.19
CA VAL A 804 -2.34 15.70 3.38
C VAL A 804 -3.39 15.53 4.47
N PHE A 805 -3.36 16.32 5.56
CA PHE A 805 -4.43 16.34 6.56
C PHE A 805 -5.76 16.84 5.98
N HIS A 806 -5.72 17.89 5.14
CA HIS A 806 -6.88 18.40 4.40
C HIS A 806 -7.54 17.29 3.56
N LEU A 807 -6.74 16.55 2.79
CA LEU A 807 -7.19 15.42 1.96
C LEU A 807 -7.73 14.22 2.77
N ARG A 808 -7.39 14.10 4.06
CA ARG A 808 -7.96 13.09 4.97
C ARG A 808 -9.18 13.58 5.74
N GLY A 809 -9.52 14.87 5.68
CA GLY A 809 -10.56 15.49 6.52
C GLY A 809 -10.16 15.65 7.99
N ASP A 810 -8.86 15.56 8.31
CA ASP A 810 -8.35 15.78 9.67
C ASP A 810 -8.13 17.28 9.90
N PHE A 811 -9.25 18.00 10.00
CA PHE A 811 -9.27 19.47 9.99
C PHE A 811 -8.63 20.09 11.25
N ASP A 812 -8.53 19.36 12.36
CA ASP A 812 -7.87 19.86 13.57
C ASP A 812 -6.34 19.78 13.46
N ALA A 813 -5.82 18.68 12.90
CA ALA A 813 -4.39 18.58 12.59
C ALA A 813 -3.98 19.53 11.44
N GLU A 814 -4.81 19.65 10.39
CA GLU A 814 -4.63 20.66 9.33
C GLU A 814 -4.54 22.07 9.93
N ARG A 815 -5.47 22.41 10.83
CA ARG A 815 -5.53 23.72 11.48
C ARG A 815 -4.29 24.02 12.32
N ALA A 816 -3.79 23.03 13.05
CA ALA A 816 -2.58 23.18 13.86
C ALA A 816 -1.35 23.48 12.99
N ASP A 817 -1.17 22.74 11.88
CA ASP A 817 -0.07 22.99 10.94
C ASP A 817 -0.22 24.35 10.25
N ALA A 818 -1.43 24.73 9.85
CA ALA A 818 -1.71 26.05 9.28
C ALA A 818 -1.35 27.20 10.23
N GLN A 819 -1.71 27.09 11.52
CA GLN A 819 -1.35 28.09 12.54
C GLN A 819 0.16 28.18 12.76
N ALA A 820 0.90 27.07 12.65
CA ALA A 820 2.35 27.04 12.78
C ALA A 820 3.09 27.70 11.59
N LEU A 821 2.51 27.73 10.39
CA LEU A 821 3.12 28.34 9.20
C LEU A 821 3.28 29.86 9.31
N LEU A 822 2.33 30.59 9.93
CA LEU A 822 2.37 32.06 9.98
C LEU A 822 3.57 32.64 10.75
N PRO A 823 3.88 32.22 12.01
CA PRO A 823 5.05 32.75 12.71
C PRO A 823 6.37 32.33 12.04
N LEU A 824 6.42 31.19 11.36
CA LEU A 824 7.59 30.80 10.55
C LEU A 824 7.76 31.72 9.33
N ALA A 825 6.70 31.97 8.57
CA ALA A 825 6.76 32.88 7.42
C ALA A 825 7.06 34.33 7.80
N GLN A 826 6.71 34.77 9.01
CA GLN A 826 7.11 36.08 9.55
C GLN A 826 8.60 36.15 9.91
N GLN A 827 9.26 35.01 10.17
CA GLN A 827 10.71 34.91 10.42
C GLN A 827 11.52 34.73 9.14
N LEU A 828 10.88 34.29 8.04
CA LEU A 828 11.47 34.08 6.72
C LEU A 828 11.19 35.30 5.82
N ASP A 829 11.77 36.45 6.16
CA ASP A 829 11.52 37.75 5.50
C ASP A 829 12.04 37.81 4.05
N ASP A 830 12.93 36.89 3.67
CA ASP A 830 13.40 36.64 2.31
C ASP A 830 12.37 35.93 1.41
N GLN A 831 11.31 35.33 1.97
CA GLN A 831 10.25 34.60 1.25
C GLN A 831 8.87 35.28 1.37
N PRO A 832 8.65 36.49 0.81
CA PRO A 832 7.40 37.22 0.98
C PRO A 832 6.17 36.54 0.34
N THR A 833 6.37 35.57 -0.57
CA THR A 833 5.31 34.72 -1.10
C THR A 833 4.79 33.71 -0.08
N TRP A 834 5.68 33.16 0.76
CA TRP A 834 5.31 32.21 1.83
C TRP A 834 4.51 32.89 2.94
N LEU A 835 4.77 34.17 3.22
CA LEU A 835 3.91 34.96 4.10
C LEU A 835 2.50 35.13 3.55
N ILE A 836 2.35 35.35 2.23
CA ILE A 836 1.03 35.39 1.58
C ILE A 836 0.34 34.04 1.69
N ASP A 837 1.03 32.95 1.37
CA ASP A 837 0.47 31.60 1.42
C ASP A 837 0.05 31.23 2.86
N ALA A 838 0.90 31.48 3.84
CA ALA A 838 0.60 31.24 5.25
C ALA A 838 -0.59 32.06 5.75
N LEU A 839 -0.72 33.33 5.34
CA LEU A 839 -1.90 34.17 5.62
C LEU A 839 -3.17 33.58 4.99
N LEU A 840 -3.10 33.10 3.75
CA LEU A 840 -4.25 32.52 3.04
C LEU A 840 -4.71 31.17 3.63
N GLN A 841 -3.80 30.38 4.20
CA GLN A 841 -4.15 29.13 4.89
C GLN A 841 -4.61 29.34 6.34
N GLN A 842 -4.62 30.57 6.89
CA GLN A 842 -5.01 30.76 8.30
C GLN A 842 -6.47 30.39 8.56
N PRO A 843 -6.78 29.85 9.77
CA PRO A 843 -8.14 29.71 10.23
C PRO A 843 -8.80 31.10 10.30
N GLY A 844 -10.01 31.24 9.76
CA GLY A 844 -10.63 32.54 9.50
C GLY A 844 -10.52 33.01 8.05
N VAL A 845 -9.57 32.50 7.27
CA VAL A 845 -9.30 32.97 5.90
C VAL A 845 -9.87 32.04 4.83
N ALA A 846 -9.41 30.80 4.77
CA ALA A 846 -9.96 29.79 3.85
C ALA A 846 -11.24 29.14 4.43
N TYR A 847 -11.23 28.88 5.74
CA TYR A 847 -12.31 28.19 6.47
C TYR A 847 -12.44 28.78 7.88
N TRP A 848 -13.66 28.87 8.42
CA TRP A 848 -13.96 29.43 9.74
C TRP A 848 -15.07 28.66 10.45
N ARG A 849 -14.93 28.46 11.76
CA ARG A 849 -15.92 27.78 12.62
C ARG A 849 -16.77 28.73 13.46
N SER A 850 -16.38 30.00 13.56
CA SER A 850 -17.09 31.01 14.35
C SER A 850 -17.01 32.39 13.69
N ARG A 851 -17.86 33.32 14.14
CA ARG A 851 -17.80 34.73 13.75
C ARG A 851 -16.46 35.39 14.12
N GLU A 852 -15.95 35.07 15.31
CA GLU A 852 -14.69 35.62 15.84
C GLU A 852 -13.48 35.21 14.97
N GLU A 853 -13.42 33.96 14.51
CA GLU A 853 -12.39 33.50 13.59
C GLU A 853 -12.46 34.23 12.25
N LEU A 854 -13.66 34.41 11.71
CA LEU A 854 -13.88 35.13 10.45
C LEU A 854 -13.45 36.60 10.55
N ASP A 855 -13.87 37.30 11.60
CA ASP A 855 -13.50 38.70 11.84
C ASP A 855 -11.98 38.87 12.06
N ALA A 856 -11.31 37.87 12.65
CA ALA A 856 -9.84 37.82 12.76
C ALA A 856 -9.14 37.50 11.43
N GLY A 857 -9.77 36.72 10.54
CA GLY A 857 -9.21 36.34 9.24
C GLY A 857 -9.33 37.42 8.16
N ILE A 858 -10.36 38.29 8.19
CA ILE A 858 -10.54 39.38 7.23
C ILE A 858 -9.28 40.28 7.07
N PRO A 859 -8.65 40.79 8.15
CA PRO A 859 -7.42 41.59 8.01
C PRO A 859 -6.23 40.77 7.46
N MET A 860 -6.15 39.46 7.74
CA MET A 860 -5.09 38.58 7.21
C MET A 860 -5.21 38.42 5.69
N ALA A 861 -6.44 38.17 5.20
CA ALA A 861 -6.73 38.08 3.77
C ALA A 861 -6.46 39.42 3.04
N GLN A 862 -6.79 40.54 3.69
CA GLN A 862 -6.49 41.89 3.18
C GLN A 862 -4.99 42.20 3.16
N GLN A 863 -4.21 41.68 4.12
CA GLN A 863 -2.75 41.76 4.12
C GLN A 863 -2.15 40.93 2.97
N ALA A 864 -2.61 39.67 2.80
CA ALA A 864 -2.24 38.80 1.69
C ALA A 864 -2.47 39.46 0.32
N LEU A 865 -3.65 40.06 0.11
CA LEU A 865 -3.96 40.82 -1.12
C LEU A 865 -3.02 42.01 -1.34
N THR A 866 -2.65 42.71 -0.27
CA THR A 866 -1.78 43.89 -0.34
C THR A 866 -0.35 43.49 -0.74
N LEU A 867 0.18 42.44 -0.11
CA LEU A 867 1.50 41.87 -0.42
C LEU A 867 1.54 41.30 -1.86
N ALA A 868 0.53 40.53 -2.27
CA ALA A 868 0.46 39.97 -3.62
C ALA A 868 0.49 41.05 -4.70
N ARG A 869 -0.22 42.18 -4.48
CA ARG A 869 -0.20 43.35 -5.37
C ARG A 869 1.14 44.07 -5.39
N GLN A 870 1.85 44.16 -4.27
CA GLN A 870 3.19 44.75 -4.20
C GLN A 870 4.23 43.90 -4.96
N LEU A 871 4.13 42.56 -4.89
CA LEU A 871 4.96 41.64 -5.64
C LEU A 871 4.56 41.50 -7.12
N GLY A 872 3.36 41.93 -7.49
CA GLY A 872 2.80 41.73 -8.83
C GLY A 872 2.30 40.31 -9.12
N ASP A 873 2.17 39.46 -8.08
CA ASP A 873 1.70 38.09 -8.23
C ASP A 873 0.18 38.05 -8.46
N ARG A 874 -0.20 37.86 -9.72
CA ARG A 874 -1.60 37.81 -10.15
C ARG A 874 -2.37 36.58 -9.66
N ARG A 875 -1.69 35.44 -9.41
CA ARG A 875 -2.34 34.23 -8.90
C ARG A 875 -2.67 34.41 -7.42
N ARG A 876 -1.73 34.92 -6.63
CA ARG A 876 -1.96 35.22 -5.20
C ARG A 876 -2.90 36.42 -5.01
N GLU A 877 -2.90 37.40 -5.92
CA GLU A 877 -3.93 38.47 -5.94
C GLU A 877 -5.32 37.86 -6.11
N MET A 878 -5.51 36.99 -7.11
CA MET A 878 -6.77 36.29 -7.35
C MET A 878 -7.20 35.45 -6.13
N GLN A 879 -6.32 34.61 -5.58
CA GLN A 879 -6.62 33.79 -4.41
C GLN A 879 -7.04 34.63 -3.19
N SER A 880 -6.35 35.75 -2.96
CA SER A 880 -6.71 36.68 -1.87
C SER A 880 -8.05 37.36 -2.13
N LEU A 881 -8.38 37.72 -3.38
CA LEU A 881 -9.69 38.26 -3.74
C LEU A 881 -10.82 37.23 -3.53
N VAL A 882 -10.59 35.95 -3.85
CA VAL A 882 -11.55 34.86 -3.58
C VAL A 882 -11.77 34.70 -2.07
N ALA A 883 -10.70 34.65 -1.27
CA ALA A 883 -10.82 34.55 0.18
C ALA A 883 -11.62 35.73 0.77
N ILE A 884 -11.27 36.97 0.43
CA ILE A 884 -11.99 38.16 0.92
C ILE A 884 -13.44 38.17 0.39
N ALA A 885 -13.69 37.75 -0.85
CA ALA A 885 -15.06 37.63 -1.37
C ALA A 885 -15.87 36.63 -0.54
N ASN A 886 -15.36 35.42 -0.30
CA ASN A 886 -16.06 34.40 0.49
C ASN A 886 -16.33 34.88 1.93
N GLN A 887 -15.35 35.51 2.58
CA GLN A 887 -15.50 36.12 3.90
C GLN A 887 -16.59 37.21 3.90
N ARG A 888 -16.58 38.09 2.88
CA ARG A 888 -17.55 39.20 2.77
C ARG A 888 -18.96 38.72 2.41
N LEU A 889 -19.09 37.68 1.60
CA LEU A 889 -20.37 37.04 1.30
C LEU A 889 -20.99 36.46 2.58
N TRP A 890 -20.18 35.84 3.45
CA TRP A 890 -20.67 35.30 4.73
C TRP A 890 -21.17 36.39 5.69
N ILE A 891 -20.51 37.55 5.76
CA ILE A 891 -21.00 38.70 6.56
C ILE A 891 -22.06 39.55 5.84
N ASN A 892 -22.50 39.13 4.64
CA ASN A 892 -23.44 39.82 3.76
C ASN A 892 -23.01 41.27 3.36
N ASP A 893 -21.71 41.48 3.14
CA ASP A 893 -21.17 42.74 2.61
C ASP A 893 -21.28 42.77 1.07
N PRO A 894 -22.08 43.70 0.48
CA PRO A 894 -22.33 43.76 -0.96
C PRO A 894 -21.09 44.10 -1.79
N THR A 895 -19.98 44.55 -1.19
CA THR A 895 -18.73 44.78 -1.91
C THR A 895 -18.07 43.47 -2.36
N ALA A 896 -18.48 42.32 -1.82
CA ALA A 896 -17.96 41.01 -2.21
C ALA A 896 -18.13 40.70 -3.70
N TRP A 897 -19.24 41.16 -4.32
CA TRP A 897 -19.53 40.90 -5.73
C TRP A 897 -18.44 41.45 -6.66
N GLY A 898 -18.01 42.70 -6.46
CA GLY A 898 -16.93 43.30 -7.26
C GLY A 898 -15.57 42.65 -7.02
N LEU A 899 -15.36 42.00 -5.86
CA LEU A 899 -14.15 41.21 -5.58
C LEU A 899 -14.20 39.85 -6.30
N ALA A 900 -15.35 39.17 -6.27
CA ALA A 900 -15.56 37.89 -6.96
C ALA A 900 -15.49 38.04 -8.49
N GLU A 901 -16.13 39.07 -9.05
CA GLU A 901 -16.02 39.42 -10.48
C GLU A 901 -14.56 39.69 -10.86
N ARG A 902 -13.81 40.44 -10.04
CA ARG A 902 -12.40 40.72 -10.30
C ARG A 902 -11.51 39.48 -10.18
N ALA A 903 -11.81 38.56 -9.27
CA ALA A 903 -11.14 37.28 -9.19
C ALA A 903 -11.43 36.40 -10.42
N LEU A 904 -12.68 36.39 -10.90
CA LEU A 904 -13.08 35.66 -12.11
C LEU A 904 -12.40 36.22 -13.38
N GLU A 905 -12.28 37.54 -13.49
CA GLU A 905 -11.49 38.19 -14.56
C GLU A 905 -10.02 37.75 -14.53
N LEU A 906 -9.40 37.68 -13.35
CA LEU A 906 -8.02 37.24 -13.18
C LEU A 906 -7.85 35.75 -13.51
N ALA A 907 -8.75 34.88 -13.06
CA ALA A 907 -8.74 33.45 -13.39
C ALA A 907 -8.76 33.24 -14.92
N ARG A 908 -9.64 33.98 -15.62
CA ARG A 908 -9.73 33.97 -17.09
C ARG A 908 -8.48 34.51 -17.77
N GLN A 909 -7.88 35.58 -17.27
CA GLN A 909 -6.63 36.14 -17.80
C GLN A 909 -5.43 35.21 -17.60
N LEU A 910 -5.41 34.45 -16.50
CA LEU A 910 -4.39 33.44 -16.19
C LEU A 910 -4.63 32.11 -16.93
N GLY A 911 -5.81 31.90 -17.53
CA GLY A 911 -6.21 30.62 -18.13
C GLY A 911 -6.51 29.52 -17.11
N ASP A 912 -6.70 29.87 -15.83
CA ASP A 912 -6.85 28.93 -14.73
C ASP A 912 -8.29 28.42 -14.62
N ARG A 913 -8.62 27.40 -15.43
CA ARG A 913 -9.99 26.85 -15.55
C ARG A 913 -10.53 26.23 -14.27
N ARG A 914 -9.67 25.68 -13.39
CA ARG A 914 -10.10 25.16 -12.08
C ARG A 914 -10.57 26.29 -11.16
N TYR A 915 -9.80 27.38 -11.07
CA TYR A 915 -10.25 28.57 -10.33
C TYR A 915 -11.46 29.26 -10.98
N GLU A 916 -11.57 29.28 -12.32
CA GLU A 916 -12.77 29.79 -13.00
C GLU A 916 -14.03 29.03 -12.56
N VAL A 917 -14.01 27.69 -12.57
CA VAL A 917 -15.14 26.86 -12.10
C VAL A 917 -15.43 27.08 -10.62
N SER A 918 -14.41 27.07 -9.77
CA SER A 918 -14.58 27.27 -8.32
C SER A 918 -15.24 28.61 -7.99
N ILE A 919 -14.82 29.69 -8.67
CA ILE A 919 -15.40 31.03 -8.48
C ILE A 919 -16.84 31.09 -9.01
N LEU A 920 -17.12 30.51 -10.18
CA LEU A 920 -18.48 30.45 -10.73
C LEU A 920 -19.44 29.66 -9.82
N ILE A 921 -19.01 28.52 -9.28
CA ILE A 921 -19.78 27.73 -8.31
C ILE A 921 -20.02 28.52 -7.02
N GLY A 922 -19.00 29.20 -6.48
CA GLY A 922 -19.14 30.05 -5.29
C GLY A 922 -20.08 31.24 -5.49
N MET A 923 -20.00 31.93 -6.64
CA MET A 923 -20.95 32.99 -7.00
C MET A 923 -22.38 32.45 -7.17
N GLY A 924 -22.51 31.30 -7.85
CA GLY A 924 -23.77 30.58 -7.99
C GLY A 924 -24.40 30.21 -6.65
N GLN A 925 -23.59 29.73 -5.71
CA GLN A 925 -24.02 29.40 -4.35
C GLN A 925 -24.61 30.62 -3.65
N VAL A 926 -23.90 31.74 -3.57
CA VAL A 926 -24.40 32.87 -2.76
C VAL A 926 -25.61 33.55 -3.41
N TYR A 927 -25.67 33.64 -4.73
CA TYR A 927 -26.90 34.11 -5.39
C TYR A 927 -28.08 33.16 -5.16
N ALA A 928 -27.86 31.85 -5.07
CA ALA A 928 -28.93 30.87 -4.80
C ALA A 928 -29.55 30.98 -3.40
N TRP A 929 -28.92 31.69 -2.44
CA TRP A 929 -29.49 32.03 -1.12
C TRP A 929 -29.93 33.50 -1.01
N SER A 930 -29.93 34.24 -2.13
CA SER A 930 -30.28 35.66 -2.21
C SER A 930 -31.63 35.91 -2.90
N ASP A 931 -32.04 37.17 -2.90
CA ASP A 931 -33.20 37.69 -3.64
C ASP A 931 -32.99 37.72 -5.18
N GLN A 932 -31.84 37.27 -5.70
CA GLN A 932 -31.51 37.24 -7.14
C GLN A 932 -31.00 35.85 -7.60
N PRO A 933 -31.81 34.79 -7.45
CA PRO A 933 -31.41 33.41 -7.71
C PRO A 933 -31.19 33.08 -9.19
N GLU A 934 -31.84 33.81 -10.12
CA GLU A 934 -31.68 33.62 -11.56
C GLU A 934 -30.22 33.89 -11.99
N ARG A 935 -29.60 34.93 -11.41
CA ARG A 935 -28.17 35.22 -11.58
C ARG A 935 -27.28 34.10 -11.06
N GLY A 936 -27.69 33.45 -9.97
CA GLY A 936 -26.99 32.27 -9.46
C GLY A 936 -26.96 31.16 -10.50
N MET A 937 -28.10 30.90 -11.14
CA MET A 937 -28.21 29.90 -12.20
C MET A 937 -27.35 30.25 -13.44
N GLU A 938 -27.30 31.53 -13.84
CA GLU A 938 -26.41 31.98 -14.95
C GLU A 938 -24.93 31.61 -14.71
N TYR A 939 -24.43 31.74 -13.47
CA TYR A 939 -23.04 31.33 -13.14
C TYR A 939 -22.87 29.80 -13.10
N LEU A 940 -23.86 29.05 -12.62
CA LEU A 940 -23.82 27.58 -12.56
C LEU A 940 -23.88 26.96 -13.97
N GLU A 941 -24.73 27.48 -14.85
CA GLU A 941 -24.79 27.08 -16.27
C GLU A 941 -23.47 27.38 -16.99
N ALA A 942 -22.80 28.48 -16.66
CA ALA A 942 -21.46 28.79 -17.18
C ALA A 942 -20.36 27.86 -16.63
N ALA A 943 -20.50 27.35 -15.40
CA ALA A 943 -19.56 26.41 -14.79
C ALA A 943 -19.68 24.99 -15.39
N LEU A 944 -20.89 24.54 -15.70
CA LEU A 944 -21.19 23.18 -16.15
C LEU A 944 -20.31 22.64 -17.31
N PRO A 945 -20.18 23.33 -18.46
CA PRO A 945 -19.36 22.81 -19.56
C PRO A 945 -17.86 22.79 -19.24
N ILE A 946 -17.39 23.64 -18.33
CA ILE A 946 -15.98 23.67 -17.91
C ILE A 946 -15.72 22.54 -16.90
N CYS A 947 -16.62 22.33 -15.93
CA CYS A 947 -16.58 21.20 -15.00
C CYS A 947 -16.57 19.85 -15.74
N GLN A 948 -17.47 19.66 -16.71
CA GLN A 948 -17.52 18.47 -17.56
C GLN A 948 -16.23 18.25 -18.37
N ALA A 949 -15.59 19.33 -18.86
CA ALA A 949 -14.34 19.25 -19.60
C ALA A 949 -13.10 18.95 -18.73
N LEU A 950 -13.21 19.15 -17.41
CA LEU A 950 -12.15 18.87 -16.43
C LEU A 950 -12.27 17.48 -15.77
N ASP A 951 -13.41 16.80 -15.93
CA ASP A 951 -13.79 15.57 -15.20
C ASP A 951 -13.63 15.68 -13.67
N ASP A 952 -13.81 16.89 -13.14
CA ASP A 952 -13.64 17.20 -11.71
C ASP A 952 -14.89 16.79 -10.93
N LYS A 953 -14.82 15.60 -10.30
CA LYS A 953 -15.92 15.02 -9.50
C LYS A 953 -16.31 15.87 -8.28
N MET A 954 -15.37 16.62 -7.71
CA MET A 954 -15.64 17.49 -6.57
C MET A 954 -16.42 18.73 -6.99
N ALA A 955 -16.01 19.36 -8.09
CA ALA A 955 -16.78 20.43 -8.72
C ALA A 955 -18.15 19.92 -9.21
N GLU A 956 -18.26 18.68 -9.71
CA GLU A 956 -19.53 18.08 -10.12
C GLU A 956 -20.49 17.92 -8.93
N ILE A 957 -20.02 17.41 -7.78
CA ILE A 957 -20.86 17.29 -6.56
C ILE A 957 -21.41 18.64 -6.10
N ASP A 958 -20.58 19.69 -6.15
CA ASP A 958 -20.99 21.04 -5.73
C ASP A 958 -21.93 21.70 -6.74
N LEU A 959 -21.68 21.52 -8.03
CA LEU A 959 -22.54 22.04 -9.08
C LEU A 959 -23.93 21.36 -9.06
N LEU A 960 -23.98 20.04 -8.88
CA LEU A 960 -25.24 19.29 -8.73
C LEU A 960 -26.03 19.73 -7.48
N ASN A 961 -25.35 20.11 -6.39
CA ASN A 961 -26.02 20.61 -5.18
C ASN A 961 -26.80 21.89 -5.48
N LEU A 962 -26.17 22.81 -6.20
CA LEU A 962 -26.67 24.17 -6.39
C LEU A 962 -27.70 24.24 -7.52
N ILE A 963 -27.50 23.49 -8.62
CA ILE A 963 -28.51 23.34 -9.67
C ILE A 963 -29.76 22.63 -9.11
N GLY A 964 -29.57 21.67 -8.20
CA GLY A 964 -30.66 20.98 -7.50
C GLY A 964 -31.68 21.95 -6.88
N LEU A 965 -31.24 23.06 -6.29
CA LEU A 965 -32.11 24.04 -5.63
C LEU A 965 -33.25 24.57 -6.53
N GLN A 966 -33.10 24.57 -7.86
CA GLN A 966 -34.17 24.93 -8.80
C GLN A 966 -35.36 23.95 -8.76
N PHE A 967 -35.10 22.67 -8.52
CA PHE A 967 -36.13 21.64 -8.40
C PHE A 967 -36.85 21.72 -7.04
N GLU A 968 -36.13 22.07 -5.98
CA GLU A 968 -36.74 22.41 -4.68
C GLU A 968 -37.66 23.63 -4.79
N ARG A 969 -37.18 24.71 -5.41
CA ARG A 969 -37.94 25.95 -5.70
C ARG A 969 -39.21 25.70 -6.49
N SER A 970 -39.16 24.83 -7.50
CA SER A 970 -40.33 24.48 -8.31
C SER A 970 -41.24 23.44 -7.66
N GLY A 971 -40.80 22.76 -6.60
CA GLY A 971 -41.53 21.68 -5.92
C GLY A 971 -41.44 20.32 -6.63
N ASP A 972 -40.47 20.14 -7.53
CA ASP A 972 -40.15 18.87 -8.18
C ASP A 972 -39.19 18.04 -7.31
N TYR A 973 -39.67 17.66 -6.13
CA TYR A 973 -38.89 16.93 -5.13
C TYR A 973 -38.48 15.53 -5.62
N TYR A 974 -39.20 14.97 -6.60
CA TYR A 974 -38.85 13.69 -7.21
C TYR A 974 -37.55 13.81 -8.01
N ARG A 975 -37.49 14.73 -8.99
CA ARG A 975 -36.27 14.92 -9.80
C ARG A 975 -35.11 15.43 -8.96
N LEU A 976 -35.37 16.30 -7.99
CA LEU A 976 -34.39 16.73 -6.99
C LEU A 976 -33.69 15.53 -6.32
N LEU A 977 -34.47 14.56 -5.82
CA LEU A 977 -33.93 13.35 -5.21
C LEU A 977 -33.17 12.50 -6.23
N THR A 978 -33.81 12.11 -7.34
CA THR A 978 -33.31 11.04 -8.21
C THR A 978 -32.24 11.46 -9.21
N GLU A 979 -32.28 12.70 -9.71
CA GLU A 979 -31.33 13.17 -10.73
C GLU A 979 -30.12 13.91 -10.12
N TYR A 980 -30.28 14.50 -8.93
CA TYR A 980 -29.27 15.35 -8.30
C TYR A 980 -28.72 14.77 -7.00
N HIS A 981 -29.53 14.59 -5.96
CA HIS A 981 -29.00 14.20 -4.65
C HIS A 981 -28.56 12.72 -4.58
N GLN A 982 -29.27 11.80 -5.24
CA GLN A 982 -28.80 10.41 -5.39
C GLN A 982 -27.51 10.34 -6.21
N LYS A 983 -27.42 11.06 -7.33
CA LYS A 983 -26.18 11.13 -8.12
C LYS A 983 -24.99 11.69 -7.31
N ARG A 984 -25.23 12.73 -6.49
CA ARG A 984 -24.20 13.25 -5.56
C ARG A 984 -23.79 12.22 -4.53
N LEU A 985 -24.73 11.44 -3.99
CA LEU A 985 -24.45 10.36 -3.05
C LEU A 985 -23.60 9.28 -3.71
N GLU A 986 -23.97 8.84 -4.92
CA GLU A 986 -23.20 7.89 -5.74
C GLU A 986 -21.77 8.38 -5.99
N ILE A 987 -21.59 9.59 -6.55
CA ILE A 987 -20.24 10.14 -6.79
C ILE A 987 -19.47 10.28 -5.46
N SER A 988 -20.10 10.77 -4.38
CA SER A 988 -19.42 10.94 -3.09
C SER A 988 -18.95 9.61 -2.46
N ARG A 989 -19.66 8.51 -2.71
CA ARG A 989 -19.29 7.14 -2.32
C ARG A 989 -18.23 6.56 -3.25
N GLU A 990 -18.31 6.83 -4.56
CA GLU A 990 -17.30 6.45 -5.56
C GLU A 990 -15.93 7.06 -5.21
N ILE A 991 -15.88 8.34 -4.84
CA ILE A 991 -14.65 9.04 -4.43
C ILE A 991 -14.23 8.77 -2.98
N GLY A 992 -15.12 8.21 -2.15
CA GLY A 992 -14.88 7.94 -0.72
C GLY A 992 -14.86 9.17 0.19
N HIS A 993 -15.36 10.32 -0.28
CA HIS A 993 -15.26 11.60 0.43
C HIS A 993 -16.36 11.73 1.51
N ARG A 994 -16.12 11.14 2.68
CA ARG A 994 -17.07 11.05 3.82
C ARG A 994 -17.84 12.34 4.16
N PRO A 995 -17.23 13.56 4.22
CA PRO A 995 -18.01 14.79 4.42
C PRO A 995 -19.06 15.08 3.34
N ARG A 996 -18.78 14.81 2.05
CA ARG A 996 -19.72 15.00 0.95
C ARG A 996 -20.80 13.91 0.96
N GLU A 997 -20.41 12.67 1.29
CA GLU A 997 -21.34 11.56 1.51
C GLU A 997 -22.36 11.91 2.60
N SER A 998 -21.92 12.35 3.78
CA SER A 998 -22.85 12.74 4.86
C SER A 998 -23.78 13.90 4.46
N ASN A 999 -23.29 14.89 3.71
CA ASN A 999 -24.14 15.97 3.20
C ASN A 999 -25.17 15.47 2.19
N ALA A 1000 -24.78 14.57 1.28
CA ALA A 1000 -25.69 13.97 0.31
C ALA A 1000 -26.74 13.05 0.98
N LEU A 1001 -26.33 12.24 1.96
CA LEU A 1001 -27.23 11.43 2.80
C LEU A 1001 -28.24 12.29 3.55
N MET A 1002 -27.79 13.37 4.19
CA MET A 1002 -28.66 14.32 4.89
C MET A 1002 -29.75 14.86 3.97
N GLN A 1003 -29.37 15.29 2.76
CA GLN A 1003 -30.33 15.84 1.80
C GLN A 1003 -31.24 14.77 1.20
N CYS A 1004 -30.73 13.57 0.86
CA CYS A 1004 -31.58 12.46 0.39
C CYS A 1004 -32.62 12.08 1.45
N GLY A 1005 -32.18 11.90 2.70
CA GLY A 1005 -33.05 11.59 3.83
C GLY A 1005 -34.09 12.68 4.09
N GLN A 1006 -33.67 13.95 4.04
CA GLN A 1006 -34.54 15.13 4.15
C GLN A 1006 -35.65 15.12 3.08
N ILE A 1007 -35.29 14.98 1.79
CA ILE A 1007 -36.24 15.03 0.68
C ILE A 1007 -37.20 13.82 0.72
N GLN A 1008 -36.64 12.62 0.93
CA GLN A 1008 -37.41 11.37 0.92
C GLN A 1008 -38.45 11.33 2.05
N SER A 1009 -38.07 11.76 3.26
CA SER A 1009 -38.99 11.79 4.41
C SER A 1009 -39.94 12.98 4.38
N LEU A 1010 -39.45 14.22 4.43
CA LEU A 1010 -40.26 15.40 4.72
C LEU A 1010 -41.01 15.91 3.48
N TYR A 1011 -40.40 15.85 2.29
CA TYR A 1011 -41.05 16.30 1.05
C TYR A 1011 -41.83 15.20 0.33
N LEU A 1012 -41.40 13.93 0.40
CA LEU A 1012 -42.05 12.81 -0.31
C LEU A 1012 -42.82 11.85 0.61
N GLY A 1013 -42.71 11.99 1.93
CA GLY A 1013 -43.51 11.25 2.92
C GLY A 1013 -43.04 9.83 3.22
N ASP A 1014 -41.88 9.41 2.71
CA ASP A 1014 -41.29 8.09 2.97
C ASP A 1014 -40.35 8.17 4.19
N TYR A 1015 -40.97 8.16 5.36
CA TYR A 1015 -40.30 8.46 6.63
C TYR A 1015 -39.25 7.42 7.02
N ASP A 1016 -39.54 6.12 6.86
CA ASP A 1016 -38.66 5.07 7.36
C ASP A 1016 -37.35 5.00 6.58
N ALA A 1017 -37.41 5.09 5.24
CA ALA A 1017 -36.22 5.14 4.40
C ALA A 1017 -35.47 6.47 4.55
N GLY A 1018 -36.18 7.59 4.72
CA GLY A 1018 -35.54 8.88 4.95
C GLY A 1018 -34.82 8.97 6.31
N LEU A 1019 -35.38 8.37 7.37
CA LEU A 1019 -34.73 8.25 8.68
C LEU A 1019 -33.46 7.40 8.61
N ALA A 1020 -33.49 6.24 7.95
CA ALA A 1020 -32.31 5.40 7.80
C ALA A 1020 -31.12 6.15 7.16
N LEU A 1021 -31.39 7.02 6.17
CA LEU A 1021 -30.39 7.90 5.54
C LEU A 1021 -29.90 9.01 6.49
N LEU A 1022 -30.77 9.57 7.33
CA LEU A 1022 -30.41 10.57 8.33
C LEU A 1022 -29.59 9.98 9.48
N GLU A 1023 -29.90 8.76 9.92
CA GLU A 1023 -29.12 7.99 10.90
C GLU A 1023 -27.75 7.59 10.34
N GLU A 1024 -27.68 7.20 9.05
CA GLU A 1024 -26.40 6.95 8.38
C GLU A 1024 -25.54 8.23 8.31
N CYS A 1025 -26.14 9.37 7.96
CA CYS A 1025 -25.48 10.67 8.04
C CYS A 1025 -24.96 10.96 9.46
N LEU A 1026 -25.78 10.75 10.49
CA LEU A 1026 -25.42 11.02 11.88
C LEU A 1026 -24.20 10.20 12.33
N ARG A 1027 -24.13 8.91 11.97
CA ARG A 1027 -22.95 8.06 12.22
C ARG A 1027 -21.66 8.55 11.55
N ILE A 1028 -21.74 9.17 10.37
CA ILE A 1028 -20.56 9.75 9.69
C ILE A 1028 -20.16 11.09 10.33
N ARG A 1029 -21.09 11.77 11.01
CA ARG A 1029 -20.94 13.13 11.54
C ARG A 1029 -20.79 13.19 13.06
N GLU A 1030 -20.61 12.07 13.72
CA GLU A 1030 -20.39 11.95 15.16
C GLU A 1030 -19.33 12.98 15.61
N ASP A 1031 -19.61 13.68 16.72
CA ASP A 1031 -18.85 14.81 17.28
C ASP A 1031 -18.66 16.08 16.40
N THR A 1032 -19.20 16.15 15.17
CA THR A 1032 -19.11 17.35 14.31
C THR A 1032 -20.30 18.32 14.49
N PRO A 1033 -20.10 19.66 14.36
CA PRO A 1033 -21.18 20.63 14.55
C PRO A 1033 -22.37 20.45 13.59
N GLY A 1034 -22.13 19.83 12.43
CA GLY A 1034 -23.18 19.57 11.44
C GLY A 1034 -24.05 18.36 11.73
N ALA A 1035 -23.75 17.56 12.77
CA ALA A 1035 -24.68 16.55 13.29
C ALA A 1035 -25.99 17.18 13.77
N ALA A 1036 -25.94 18.42 14.28
CA ALA A 1036 -27.12 19.16 14.69
C ALA A 1036 -28.18 19.27 13.58
N PHE A 1037 -27.78 19.52 12.32
CA PHE A 1037 -28.75 19.61 11.21
C PHE A 1037 -29.40 18.26 10.89
N ALA A 1038 -28.67 17.15 10.98
CA ALA A 1038 -29.26 15.81 10.83
C ALA A 1038 -30.29 15.53 11.94
N LEU A 1039 -29.95 15.86 13.20
CA LEU A 1039 -30.85 15.75 14.35
C LEU A 1039 -32.12 16.61 14.21
N LEU A 1040 -31.99 17.85 13.70
CA LEU A 1040 -33.16 18.69 13.40
C LEU A 1040 -34.10 18.04 12.37
N ARG A 1041 -33.56 17.38 11.33
CA ARG A 1041 -34.40 16.64 10.35
C ARG A 1041 -35.02 15.39 10.96
N ILE A 1042 -34.28 14.64 11.77
CA ILE A 1042 -34.80 13.47 12.50
C ILE A 1042 -35.99 13.89 13.40
N ALA A 1043 -35.83 14.97 14.17
CA ALA A 1043 -36.91 15.52 15.01
C ALA A 1043 -38.15 15.92 14.19
N GLN A 1044 -37.99 16.60 13.05
CA GLN A 1044 -39.13 16.94 12.18
C GLN A 1044 -39.87 15.70 11.67
N VAL A 1045 -39.16 14.63 11.31
CA VAL A 1045 -39.78 13.38 10.84
C VAL A 1045 -40.49 12.66 11.99
N GLN A 1046 -39.88 12.61 13.17
CA GLN A 1046 -40.50 12.06 14.38
C GLN A 1046 -41.78 12.82 14.75
N VAL A 1047 -41.79 14.16 14.70
CA VAL A 1047 -43.02 14.96 14.87
C VAL A 1047 -44.08 14.60 13.83
N ALA A 1048 -43.72 14.48 12.56
CA ALA A 1048 -44.66 14.11 11.50
C ALA A 1048 -45.25 12.69 11.67
N GLN A 1049 -44.52 11.78 12.32
CA GLN A 1049 -44.98 10.44 12.72
C GLN A 1049 -45.72 10.41 14.07
N GLY A 1050 -45.77 11.51 14.83
CA GLY A 1050 -46.37 11.57 16.17
C GLY A 1050 -45.49 11.04 17.30
N ARG A 1051 -44.18 10.89 17.08
CA ARG A 1051 -43.18 10.35 18.02
C ARG A 1051 -42.53 11.48 18.82
N TYR A 1052 -43.33 12.18 19.62
CA TYR A 1052 -42.95 13.44 20.24
C TYR A 1052 -41.83 13.33 21.29
N ASP A 1053 -41.79 12.25 22.09
CA ASP A 1053 -40.74 12.04 23.09
C ASP A 1053 -39.37 11.88 22.42
N GLU A 1054 -39.27 11.09 21.36
CA GLU A 1054 -38.02 10.94 20.61
C GLU A 1054 -37.58 12.24 19.92
N ALA A 1055 -38.54 13.05 19.47
CA ALA A 1055 -38.26 14.36 18.87
C ALA A 1055 -37.71 15.37 19.90
N LEU A 1056 -38.16 15.30 21.16
CA LEU A 1056 -37.58 16.06 22.26
C LEU A 1056 -36.12 15.65 22.49
N ASP A 1057 -35.83 14.35 22.61
CA ASP A 1057 -34.47 13.83 22.78
C ASP A 1057 -33.52 14.29 21.65
N ALA A 1058 -33.98 14.23 20.39
CA ALA A 1058 -33.22 14.71 19.24
C ALA A 1058 -32.97 16.23 19.28
N LEU A 1059 -33.95 17.03 19.73
CA LEU A 1059 -33.81 18.48 19.89
C LEU A 1059 -32.90 18.86 21.06
N GLU A 1060 -32.87 18.10 22.15
CA GLU A 1060 -31.91 18.31 23.24
C GLU A 1060 -30.47 18.02 22.79
N GLN A 1061 -30.24 16.95 22.05
CA GLN A 1061 -28.93 16.65 21.45
C GLN A 1061 -28.49 17.74 20.47
N ALA A 1062 -29.38 18.19 19.57
CA ALA A 1062 -29.10 19.30 18.66
C ALA A 1062 -28.77 20.60 19.42
N ARG A 1063 -29.52 20.91 20.49
CA ARG A 1063 -29.30 22.08 21.37
C ARG A 1063 -27.95 22.02 22.07
N HIS A 1064 -27.52 20.85 22.53
CA HIS A 1064 -26.20 20.68 23.15
C HIS A 1064 -25.07 20.99 22.14
N ILE A 1065 -25.15 20.43 20.93
CA ILE A 1065 -24.15 20.66 19.87
C ILE A 1065 -24.10 22.16 19.48
N ILE A 1066 -25.28 22.76 19.25
CA ILE A 1066 -25.42 24.19 18.89
C ILE A 1066 -24.99 25.13 20.04
N GLY A 1067 -25.12 24.71 21.29
CA GLY A 1067 -24.74 25.52 22.46
C GLY A 1067 -23.27 25.44 22.84
N VAL A 1068 -22.58 24.33 22.53
CA VAL A 1068 -21.16 24.10 22.86
C VAL A 1068 -20.23 24.55 21.75
N GLN A 1069 -20.64 24.39 20.49
CA GLN A 1069 -19.87 24.79 19.31
C GLN A 1069 -20.59 25.97 18.66
N ALA A 1070 -19.85 26.97 18.16
CA ALA A 1070 -20.41 28.23 17.62
C ALA A 1070 -21.11 28.05 16.26
N VAL A 1071 -22.14 27.22 16.21
CA VAL A 1071 -22.94 26.92 15.01
C VAL A 1071 -23.65 28.20 14.55
N HIS A 1072 -23.67 28.41 13.24
CA HIS A 1072 -24.29 29.57 12.57
C HIS A 1072 -25.68 29.90 13.12
N GLU A 1073 -26.07 31.18 13.07
CA GLU A 1073 -27.40 31.68 13.50
C GLU A 1073 -28.57 30.92 12.84
N MET A 1074 -28.33 30.37 11.65
CA MET A 1074 -29.21 29.43 10.94
C MET A 1074 -29.58 28.18 11.76
N GLY A 1075 -28.63 27.60 12.51
CA GLY A 1075 -28.86 26.46 13.40
C GLY A 1075 -29.72 26.83 14.61
N HIS A 1076 -29.52 28.03 15.18
CA HIS A 1076 -30.41 28.55 16.24
C HIS A 1076 -31.83 28.82 15.71
N ALA A 1077 -31.98 29.38 14.52
CA ALA A 1077 -33.27 29.59 13.88
C ALA A 1077 -33.98 28.26 13.58
N GLY A 1078 -33.27 27.29 13.00
CA GLY A 1078 -33.77 25.93 12.76
C GLY A 1078 -34.20 25.23 14.05
N LEU A 1079 -33.37 25.25 15.10
CA LEU A 1079 -33.71 24.66 16.41
C LEU A 1079 -34.98 25.27 17.01
N ARG A 1080 -35.13 26.60 16.95
CA ARG A 1080 -36.33 27.31 17.44
C ARG A 1080 -37.57 26.93 16.63
N LEU A 1081 -37.48 26.93 15.30
CA LEU A 1081 -38.61 26.58 14.43
C LEU A 1081 -39.03 25.12 14.57
N VAL A 1082 -38.09 24.16 14.59
CA VAL A 1082 -38.43 22.74 14.78
C VAL A 1082 -39.02 22.49 16.17
N SER A 1083 -38.53 23.19 17.20
CA SER A 1083 -39.15 23.17 18.54
C SER A 1083 -40.58 23.76 18.52
N ALA A 1084 -40.81 24.86 17.80
CA ALA A 1084 -42.15 25.44 17.64
C ALA A 1084 -43.11 24.51 16.88
N ILE A 1085 -42.64 23.82 15.83
CA ILE A 1085 -43.42 22.80 15.09
C ILE A 1085 -43.83 21.65 16.01
N LEU A 1086 -42.90 21.12 16.84
CA LEU A 1086 -43.19 20.11 17.86
C LEU A 1086 -44.24 20.59 18.86
N TYR A 1087 -44.06 21.80 19.40
CA TYR A 1087 -44.98 22.36 20.40
C TYR A 1087 -46.38 22.66 19.84
N ASN A 1088 -46.46 23.10 18.57
CA ASN A 1088 -47.71 23.22 17.82
C ASN A 1088 -48.40 21.86 17.60
N ALA A 1089 -47.63 20.76 17.49
CA ALA A 1089 -48.16 19.41 17.35
C ALA A 1089 -48.65 18.81 18.70
N LEU A 1090 -48.01 19.16 19.83
CA LEU A 1090 -48.47 18.81 21.18
C LEU A 1090 -49.80 19.49 21.52
N GLY A 1091 -49.92 20.79 21.21
CA GLY A 1091 -51.21 21.48 21.10
C GLY A 1091 -51.94 21.82 22.39
N ASP A 1092 -51.34 21.59 23.57
CA ASP A 1092 -51.83 22.17 24.83
C ASP A 1092 -51.39 23.62 25.02
N GLU A 1093 -52.08 24.33 25.91
CA GLU A 1093 -51.93 25.77 26.13
C GLU A 1093 -50.50 26.20 26.47
N ALA A 1094 -49.76 25.41 27.26
CA ALA A 1094 -48.41 25.74 27.67
C ALA A 1094 -47.43 25.65 26.47
N HIS A 1095 -47.45 24.53 25.75
CA HIS A 1095 -46.60 24.37 24.57
C HIS A 1095 -46.95 25.37 23.45
N LEU A 1096 -48.24 25.70 23.26
CA LEU A 1096 -48.64 26.71 22.27
C LEU A 1096 -48.13 28.12 22.63
N HIS A 1097 -47.99 28.46 23.92
CA HIS A 1097 -47.34 29.71 24.34
C HIS A 1097 -45.82 29.69 24.10
N GLU A 1098 -45.14 28.57 24.39
CA GLU A 1098 -43.72 28.38 24.07
C GLU A 1098 -43.45 28.47 22.56
N ALA A 1099 -44.33 27.92 21.71
CA ALA A 1099 -44.23 28.03 20.26
C ALA A 1099 -44.29 29.49 19.78
N LEU A 1100 -45.12 30.34 20.41
CA LEU A 1100 -45.17 31.78 20.13
C LEU A 1100 -43.89 32.50 20.55
N GLU A 1101 -43.32 32.15 21.71
CA GLU A 1101 -42.06 32.75 22.16
C GLU A 1101 -40.92 32.39 21.21
N LEU A 1102 -40.77 31.11 20.85
CA LEU A 1102 -39.77 30.64 19.90
C LEU A 1102 -39.91 31.29 18.51
N ALA A 1103 -41.14 31.48 18.03
CA ALA A 1103 -41.42 32.21 16.80
C ALA A 1103 -40.97 33.68 16.91
N ALA A 1104 -41.33 34.38 18.00
CA ALA A 1104 -40.93 35.77 18.22
C ALA A 1104 -39.40 35.94 18.33
N GLN A 1105 -38.72 35.05 19.07
CA GLN A 1105 -37.26 34.99 19.14
C GLN A 1105 -36.60 34.72 17.77
N THR A 1106 -37.27 33.97 16.89
CA THR A 1106 -36.78 33.71 15.53
C THR A 1106 -36.93 34.95 14.64
N SER A 1107 -38.09 35.63 14.67
CA SER A 1107 -38.25 36.90 13.94
C SER A 1107 -37.30 37.99 14.44
N GLN A 1108 -37.05 38.06 15.76
CA GLN A 1108 -36.02 38.96 16.31
C GLN A 1108 -34.63 38.62 15.78
N LEU A 1109 -34.25 37.33 15.78
CA LEU A 1109 -32.96 36.90 15.23
C LEU A 1109 -32.83 37.27 13.75
N VAL A 1110 -33.88 37.12 12.92
CA VAL A 1110 -33.87 37.52 11.50
C VAL A 1110 -33.76 39.05 11.32
N ALA A 1111 -34.20 39.85 12.29
CA ALA A 1111 -34.02 41.30 12.27
C ALA A 1111 -32.62 41.75 12.73
N GLU A 1112 -31.93 40.94 13.53
CA GLU A 1112 -30.60 41.24 14.11
C GLU A 1112 -29.44 40.60 13.34
N ALA A 1113 -29.69 39.47 12.67
CA ALA A 1113 -28.72 38.66 11.93
C ALA A 1113 -28.98 38.64 10.42
N PRO A 1114 -27.97 38.38 9.56
CA PRO A 1114 -28.12 38.28 8.11
C PRO A 1114 -28.79 36.97 7.63
N LEU A 1115 -29.91 36.59 8.27
CA LEU A 1115 -30.72 35.44 7.87
C LEU A 1115 -31.69 35.79 6.72
N THR A 1116 -32.06 34.81 5.91
CA THR A 1116 -33.09 34.99 4.90
C THR A 1116 -34.45 35.27 5.56
N ARG A 1117 -35.25 36.18 4.98
CA ARG A 1117 -36.62 36.48 5.46
C ARG A 1117 -37.57 35.29 5.45
N GLN A 1118 -37.16 34.16 4.87
CA GLN A 1118 -37.94 32.94 4.91
C GLN A 1118 -37.99 32.34 6.32
N TYR A 1119 -36.96 32.54 7.16
CA TYR A 1119 -37.03 32.19 8.59
C TYR A 1119 -38.12 32.99 9.34
N GLU A 1120 -38.29 34.28 9.01
CA GLU A 1120 -39.39 35.11 9.53
C GLU A 1120 -40.75 34.62 9.00
N MET A 1121 -40.83 34.18 7.74
CA MET A 1121 -42.03 33.60 7.14
C MET A 1121 -42.46 32.29 7.82
N ALA A 1122 -41.53 31.39 8.13
CA ALA A 1122 -41.84 30.18 8.90
C ALA A 1122 -42.25 30.54 10.33
N ALA A 1123 -41.55 31.45 11.00
CA ALA A 1123 -41.93 31.89 12.35
C ALA A 1123 -43.34 32.50 12.39
N ALA A 1124 -43.71 33.29 11.38
CA ALA A 1124 -45.05 33.84 11.22
C ALA A 1124 -46.10 32.77 10.89
N CYS A 1125 -45.72 31.71 10.15
CA CYS A 1125 -46.59 30.55 9.88
C CYS A 1125 -46.87 29.75 11.16
N GLU A 1126 -45.82 29.43 11.93
CA GLU A 1126 -45.93 28.73 13.22
C GLU A 1126 -46.67 29.55 14.28
N SER A 1127 -46.48 30.88 14.30
CA SER A 1127 -47.26 31.79 15.14
C SER A 1127 -48.76 31.76 14.79
N ALA A 1128 -49.09 31.69 13.50
CA ALA A 1128 -50.48 31.56 13.07
C ALA A 1128 -51.09 30.21 13.50
N ALA A 1129 -50.32 29.12 13.39
CA ALA A 1129 -50.74 27.80 13.87
C ALA A 1129 -50.95 27.80 15.40
N ALA A 1130 -50.02 28.37 16.17
CA ALA A 1130 -50.09 28.47 17.62
C ALA A 1130 -51.33 29.26 18.09
N HIS A 1131 -51.58 30.42 17.49
CA HIS A 1131 -52.78 31.22 17.78
C HIS A 1131 -54.09 30.54 17.36
N LEU A 1132 -54.10 29.75 16.28
CA LEU A 1132 -55.25 28.91 15.92
C LEU A 1132 -55.48 27.78 16.93
N GLY A 1133 -54.42 27.24 17.54
CA GLY A 1133 -54.49 26.30 18.66
C GLY A 1133 -55.08 26.97 19.90
N LEU A 1134 -54.49 28.08 20.37
CA LEU A 1134 -54.95 28.81 21.56
C LEU A 1134 -56.40 29.28 21.42
N ALA A 1135 -56.85 29.70 20.24
CA ALA A 1135 -58.26 30.02 20.01
C ALA A 1135 -59.23 28.84 20.18
N ARG A 1136 -58.76 27.59 20.06
CA ARG A 1136 -59.55 26.37 20.35
C ARG A 1136 -59.56 26.05 21.84
N CYS A 1137 -58.45 26.30 22.54
CA CYS A 1137 -58.27 26.03 23.97
C CYS A 1137 -58.90 27.10 24.87
N ALA A 1138 -58.85 28.37 24.46
CA ALA A 1138 -59.31 29.52 25.22
C ALA A 1138 -60.74 29.35 25.73
N ALA A 1139 -60.93 29.54 27.04
CA ALA A 1139 -62.24 29.42 27.68
C ALA A 1139 -63.11 30.66 27.46
N ASP A 1140 -62.49 31.85 27.43
CA ASP A 1140 -63.16 33.14 27.23
C ASP A 1140 -63.30 33.50 25.74
N GLU A 1141 -64.41 34.15 25.36
CA GLU A 1141 -64.65 34.54 23.96
C GLU A 1141 -63.83 35.77 23.55
N ALA A 1142 -63.49 36.69 24.45
CA ALA A 1142 -62.67 37.85 24.10
C ALA A 1142 -61.20 37.43 23.90
N GLU A 1143 -60.69 36.51 24.71
CA GLU A 1143 -59.41 35.82 24.53
C GLU A 1143 -59.36 35.02 23.22
N ARG A 1144 -60.37 34.18 22.99
CA ARG A 1144 -60.55 33.45 21.72
C ARG A 1144 -60.54 34.39 20.51
N GLN A 1145 -61.24 35.53 20.59
CA GLN A 1145 -61.30 36.53 19.53
C GLN A 1145 -60.03 37.40 19.43
N ALA A 1146 -59.20 37.48 20.47
CA ALA A 1146 -57.85 38.05 20.39
C ALA A 1146 -56.92 37.11 19.62
N HIS A 1147 -56.86 35.82 19.98
CA HIS A 1147 -56.04 34.84 19.27
C HIS A 1147 -56.44 34.65 17.81
N ARG A 1148 -57.75 34.63 17.49
CA ARG A 1148 -58.22 34.63 16.10
C ARG A 1148 -57.65 35.79 15.29
N ARG A 1149 -57.65 37.02 15.82
CA ARG A 1149 -57.10 38.20 15.13
C ARG A 1149 -55.59 38.08 14.94
N GLN A 1150 -54.86 37.67 15.98
CA GLN A 1150 -53.42 37.46 15.88
C GLN A 1150 -53.05 36.37 14.87
N ALA A 1151 -53.80 35.27 14.79
CA ALA A 1151 -53.60 34.25 13.75
C ALA A 1151 -53.75 34.81 12.31
N LEU A 1152 -54.67 35.77 12.11
CA LEU A 1152 -54.85 36.43 10.83
C LEU A 1152 -53.71 37.40 10.52
N GLU A 1153 -53.22 38.13 11.53
CA GLU A 1153 -52.06 39.03 11.40
C GLU A 1153 -50.78 38.24 11.08
N SER A 1154 -50.45 37.18 11.83
CA SER A 1154 -49.28 36.33 11.59
C SER A 1154 -49.35 35.60 10.23
N SER A 1155 -50.50 35.01 9.88
CA SER A 1155 -50.63 34.32 8.58
C SER A 1155 -50.59 35.29 7.40
N GLN A 1156 -51.06 36.54 7.55
CA GLN A 1156 -50.92 37.57 6.54
C GLN A 1156 -49.45 38.00 6.37
N ALA A 1157 -48.68 38.08 7.47
CA ALA A 1157 -47.24 38.36 7.39
C ALA A 1157 -46.50 37.25 6.62
N ALA A 1158 -46.73 35.98 6.96
CA ALA A 1158 -46.17 34.84 6.23
C ALA A 1158 -46.57 34.86 4.74
N LEU A 1159 -47.85 35.13 4.44
CA LEU A 1159 -48.35 35.22 3.07
C LEU A 1159 -47.74 36.38 2.28
N ASN A 1160 -47.52 37.54 2.91
CA ASN A 1160 -46.88 38.70 2.26
C ASN A 1160 -45.43 38.39 1.86
N ILE A 1161 -44.69 37.72 2.75
CA ILE A 1161 -43.31 37.28 2.47
C ILE A 1161 -43.32 36.24 1.34
N TYR A 1162 -44.20 35.23 1.41
CA TYR A 1162 -44.35 34.23 0.35
C TYR A 1162 -44.74 34.83 -1.01
N GLN A 1163 -45.63 35.82 -1.05
CA GLN A 1163 -46.01 36.51 -2.30
C GLN A 1163 -44.87 37.34 -2.90
N HIS A 1164 -43.91 37.77 -2.09
CA HIS A 1164 -42.74 38.53 -2.57
C HIS A 1164 -41.65 37.61 -3.13
N PHE A 1165 -41.40 36.46 -2.49
CA PHE A 1165 -40.31 35.54 -2.85
C PHE A 1165 -40.74 34.33 -3.70
N GLY A 1166 -42.02 33.98 -3.74
CA GLY A 1166 -42.61 32.96 -4.63
C GLY A 1166 -42.38 31.50 -4.26
N PHE A 1167 -41.34 31.17 -3.48
CA PHE A 1167 -41.00 29.81 -3.05
C PHE A 1167 -40.52 29.82 -1.58
N VAL A 1168 -40.40 28.62 -0.99
CA VAL A 1168 -39.82 28.43 0.35
C VAL A 1168 -38.57 27.55 0.21
N GLN A 1169 -37.44 28.01 0.77
CA GLN A 1169 -36.09 27.39 0.72
C GLN A 1169 -35.68 26.77 2.06
N ILE A 1170 -36.51 26.92 3.08
CA ILE A 1170 -36.31 26.33 4.39
C ILE A 1170 -37.39 25.27 4.60
N ILE A 1171 -37.03 24.12 5.16
CA ILE A 1171 -37.95 22.97 5.22
C ILE A 1171 -38.92 23.04 6.41
N GLU A 1172 -38.69 23.99 7.30
CA GLU A 1172 -39.54 24.32 8.43
C GLU A 1172 -40.88 24.97 8.01
N CYS A 1173 -41.13 25.18 6.70
CA CYS A 1173 -42.42 25.63 6.17
C CYS A 1173 -42.54 25.33 4.66
N VAL A 1174 -43.76 25.12 4.13
CA VAL A 1174 -43.99 24.88 2.69
C VAL A 1174 -45.10 25.77 2.11
N SER A 1175 -45.10 25.99 0.79
CA SER A 1175 -46.01 26.92 0.10
C SER A 1175 -47.50 26.59 0.31
N GLU A 1176 -47.87 25.31 0.27
CA GLU A 1176 -49.21 24.81 0.56
C GLU A 1176 -49.61 24.99 2.03
N GLU A 1177 -48.66 25.03 2.96
CA GLU A 1177 -48.93 25.30 4.37
C GLU A 1177 -49.31 26.76 4.61
N ILE A 1178 -48.52 27.71 4.09
CA ILE A 1178 -48.77 29.16 4.25
C ILE A 1178 -50.19 29.51 3.76
N LEU A 1179 -50.57 28.98 2.60
CA LEU A 1179 -51.90 29.13 2.02
C LEU A 1179 -53.00 28.49 2.90
N PHE A 1180 -52.72 27.33 3.50
CA PHE A 1180 -53.66 26.62 4.37
C PHE A 1180 -53.84 27.29 5.74
N ARG A 1181 -52.76 27.70 6.42
CA ARG A 1181 -52.82 28.44 7.70
C ARG A 1181 -53.54 29.77 7.52
N HIS A 1182 -53.30 30.48 6.42
CA HIS A 1182 -54.03 31.71 6.11
C HIS A 1182 -55.53 31.45 5.85
N SER A 1183 -55.89 30.38 5.12
CA SER A 1183 -57.30 29.96 4.98
C SER A 1183 -57.95 29.65 6.34
N GLN A 1184 -57.27 28.91 7.22
CA GLN A 1184 -57.77 28.62 8.57
C GLN A 1184 -57.98 29.91 9.39
N ALA A 1185 -57.05 30.86 9.33
CA ALA A 1185 -57.17 32.15 10.01
C ALA A 1185 -58.31 33.01 9.46
N LEU A 1186 -58.51 33.02 8.13
CA LEU A 1186 -59.65 33.71 7.51
C LEU A 1186 -60.99 33.12 7.97
N ALA A 1187 -61.14 31.79 7.95
CA ALA A 1187 -62.36 31.12 8.43
C ALA A 1187 -62.61 31.40 9.92
N ALA A 1188 -61.57 31.33 10.75
CA ALA A 1188 -61.66 31.61 12.18
C ALA A 1188 -62.08 33.06 12.49
N ASN A 1189 -61.91 34.00 11.55
CA ASN A 1189 -62.39 35.38 11.64
C ASN A 1189 -63.68 35.64 10.83
N GLY A 1190 -64.39 34.59 10.39
CA GLY A 1190 -65.67 34.69 9.69
C GLY A 1190 -65.58 35.07 8.21
N ARG A 1191 -64.38 35.05 7.60
CA ARG A 1191 -64.13 35.40 6.19
C ARG A 1191 -64.22 34.16 5.27
N GLU A 1192 -65.31 33.42 5.39
CA GLU A 1192 -65.51 32.08 4.77
C GLU A 1192 -65.27 32.02 3.25
N ALA A 1193 -65.68 33.06 2.52
CA ALA A 1193 -65.52 33.10 1.06
C ALA A 1193 -64.04 33.19 0.64
N GLU A 1194 -63.26 34.02 1.34
CA GLU A 1194 -61.82 34.18 1.10
C GLU A 1194 -61.06 32.95 1.62
N ALA A 1195 -61.49 32.40 2.77
CA ALA A 1195 -60.94 31.16 3.30
C ALA A 1195 -61.08 29.99 2.31
N ALA A 1196 -62.21 29.87 1.61
CA ALA A 1196 -62.43 28.85 0.58
C ALA A 1196 -61.52 29.05 -0.65
N GLU A 1197 -61.23 30.30 -1.05
CA GLU A 1197 -60.29 30.60 -2.13
C GLU A 1197 -58.86 30.16 -1.76
N TYR A 1198 -58.38 30.55 -0.58
CA TYR A 1198 -57.03 30.17 -0.13
C TYR A 1198 -56.89 28.66 0.12
N LEU A 1199 -57.95 27.98 0.58
CA LEU A 1199 -57.99 26.52 0.67
C LEU A 1199 -57.91 25.85 -0.72
N GLN A 1200 -58.59 26.41 -1.72
CA GLN A 1200 -58.48 25.93 -3.10
C GLN A 1200 -57.06 26.16 -3.66
N ARG A 1201 -56.40 27.26 -3.31
CA ARG A 1201 -55.00 27.53 -3.68
C ARG A 1201 -54.04 26.55 -3.01
N ALA A 1202 -54.18 26.30 -1.71
CA ALA A 1202 -53.38 25.33 -0.97
C ALA A 1202 -53.51 23.90 -1.57
N TYR A 1203 -54.74 23.45 -1.80
CA TYR A 1203 -55.01 22.17 -2.46
C TYR A 1203 -54.44 22.13 -3.89
N GLY A 1204 -54.54 23.22 -4.64
CA GLY A 1204 -54.00 23.35 -5.99
C GLY A 1204 -52.47 23.24 -6.02
N GLU A 1205 -51.78 23.86 -5.07
CA GLU A 1205 -50.31 23.85 -4.95
C GLU A 1205 -49.79 22.46 -4.54
N MET A 1206 -50.39 21.85 -3.51
CA MET A 1206 -50.11 20.46 -3.11
C MET A 1206 -50.32 19.49 -4.30
N MET A 1207 -51.43 19.62 -5.04
CA MET A 1207 -51.70 18.77 -6.19
C MET A 1207 -50.77 19.07 -7.39
N ARG A 1208 -50.27 20.31 -7.55
CA ARG A 1208 -49.26 20.67 -8.56
C ARG A 1208 -48.00 19.85 -8.34
N LYS A 1209 -47.48 19.83 -7.11
CA LYS A 1209 -46.27 19.09 -6.72
C LYS A 1209 -46.47 17.58 -6.83
N HIS A 1210 -47.57 17.03 -6.29
CA HIS A 1210 -47.95 15.62 -6.46
C HIS A 1210 -47.95 15.18 -7.94
N ASN A 1211 -48.40 16.04 -8.86
CA ASN A 1211 -48.48 15.69 -10.28
C ASN A 1211 -47.13 15.66 -11.00
N LEU A 1212 -46.06 16.20 -10.40
CA LEU A 1212 -44.67 16.05 -10.88
C LEU A 1212 -44.10 14.67 -10.54
N ILE A 1213 -44.59 14.03 -9.47
CA ILE A 1213 -44.19 12.67 -9.08
C ILE A 1213 -44.74 11.65 -10.10
N PRO A 1214 -43.91 10.77 -10.70
CA PRO A 1214 -44.37 9.81 -11.70
C PRO A 1214 -45.53 8.91 -11.21
N PRO A 1215 -46.50 8.53 -12.08
CA PRO A 1215 -47.66 7.71 -11.70
C PRO A 1215 -47.31 6.42 -10.96
N ASP A 1216 -46.22 5.79 -11.36
CA ASP A 1216 -45.78 4.46 -10.89
C ASP A 1216 -44.83 4.55 -9.68
N SER A 1217 -44.47 5.76 -9.24
CA SER A 1217 -43.55 5.98 -8.12
C SER A 1217 -44.24 5.72 -6.77
N PRO A 1218 -43.60 5.01 -5.81
CA PRO A 1218 -44.16 4.81 -4.48
C PRO A 1218 -44.41 6.14 -3.75
N PHE A 1219 -43.56 7.15 -4.02
CA PHE A 1219 -43.66 8.48 -3.43
C PHE A 1219 -44.99 9.18 -3.73
N ARG A 1220 -45.64 8.84 -4.85
CA ARG A 1220 -46.92 9.45 -5.24
C ARG A 1220 -48.03 9.14 -4.23
N ARG A 1221 -47.97 7.98 -3.59
CA ARG A 1221 -48.90 7.57 -2.53
C ARG A 1221 -48.51 8.18 -1.19
N THR A 1222 -47.27 8.03 -0.77
CA THR A 1222 -46.79 8.53 0.55
C THR A 1222 -46.94 10.03 0.68
N TYR A 1223 -46.71 10.80 -0.40
CA TYR A 1223 -46.92 12.25 -0.45
C TYR A 1223 -48.33 12.66 -0.01
N LEU A 1224 -49.39 11.91 -0.38
CA LEU A 1224 -50.78 12.25 -0.05
C LEU A 1224 -51.35 11.53 1.19
N GLU A 1225 -50.73 10.44 1.65
CA GLU A 1225 -51.24 9.60 2.75
C GLU A 1225 -50.43 9.74 4.05
N ASN A 1226 -49.12 9.94 3.97
CA ASN A 1226 -48.24 9.97 5.15
C ASN A 1226 -48.11 11.39 5.71
N ILE A 1227 -47.92 12.39 4.84
CA ILE A 1227 -47.71 13.80 5.23
C ILE A 1227 -48.97 14.37 5.91
N PRO A 1228 -48.92 14.75 7.22
CA PRO A 1228 -50.10 15.20 7.96
C PRO A 1228 -50.79 16.42 7.33
N LEU A 1229 -50.01 17.42 6.92
CA LEU A 1229 -50.51 18.63 6.26
C LEU A 1229 -51.36 18.31 5.01
N HIS A 1230 -50.93 17.36 4.19
CA HIS A 1230 -51.64 17.00 2.96
C HIS A 1230 -52.94 16.25 3.26
N ARG A 1231 -52.99 15.45 4.34
CA ARG A 1231 -54.25 14.87 4.83
C ARG A 1231 -55.22 15.97 5.29
N ASP A 1232 -54.74 16.95 6.03
CA ASP A 1232 -55.55 18.04 6.57
C ASP A 1232 -56.10 18.95 5.46
N ILE A 1233 -55.26 19.34 4.49
CA ILE A 1233 -55.67 20.11 3.30
C ILE A 1233 -56.76 19.35 2.53
N ARG A 1234 -56.57 18.04 2.28
CA ARG A 1234 -57.56 17.20 1.59
C ARG A 1234 -58.87 17.09 2.36
N ALA A 1235 -58.82 16.85 3.67
CA ALA A 1235 -60.00 16.73 4.52
C ALA A 1235 -60.81 18.04 4.55
N ALA A 1236 -60.13 19.18 4.74
CA ALA A 1236 -60.76 20.50 4.70
C ALA A 1236 -61.37 20.81 3.33
N TYR A 1237 -60.64 20.53 2.24
CA TYR A 1237 -61.12 20.75 0.87
C TYR A 1237 -62.37 19.91 0.56
N ASP A 1238 -62.40 18.63 0.94
CA ASP A 1238 -63.56 17.76 0.74
C ASP A 1238 -64.78 18.19 1.56
N VAL A 1239 -64.59 18.69 2.78
CA VAL A 1239 -65.68 19.28 3.59
C VAL A 1239 -66.22 20.54 2.93
N SER A 1240 -65.34 21.49 2.56
CA SER A 1240 -65.74 22.77 1.93
C SER A 1240 -66.42 22.57 0.57
N LYS A 1241 -65.98 21.55 -0.20
CA LYS A 1241 -66.61 21.11 -1.44
C LYS A 1241 -68.01 20.49 -1.21
N LYS A 1242 -68.20 19.67 -0.17
CA LYS A 1242 -69.51 19.10 0.21
C LYS A 1242 -70.52 20.16 0.67
N VAL A 1243 -70.04 21.20 1.37
CA VAL A 1243 -70.87 22.35 1.82
C VAL A 1243 -71.11 23.36 0.68
N GLY A 1244 -70.43 23.21 -0.45
CA GLY A 1244 -70.69 23.97 -1.69
C GLY A 1244 -69.95 25.31 -1.80
N LEU A 1245 -69.08 25.66 -0.84
CA LEU A 1245 -68.35 26.93 -0.80
C LEU A 1245 -67.40 27.07 -2.00
N ILE A 1246 -66.62 26.02 -2.29
CA ILE A 1246 -65.68 25.97 -3.43
C ILE A 1246 -66.42 25.82 -4.78
N GLY A 1247 -67.68 25.38 -4.77
CA GLY A 1247 -68.48 25.14 -5.99
C GLY A 1247 -69.15 26.37 -6.59
N GLN A 1248 -69.30 27.47 -5.84
CA GLN A 1248 -70.04 28.65 -6.30
C GLN A 1248 -69.18 29.70 -7.03
N VAL A 1249 -67.86 29.71 -6.82
CA VAL A 1249 -66.96 30.73 -7.42
C VAL A 1249 -67.02 30.71 -8.96
N ARG A 1250 -67.03 29.52 -9.57
CA ARG A 1250 -67.16 29.34 -11.04
C ARG A 1250 -68.47 29.83 -11.68
N LYS A 1251 -69.43 30.35 -10.90
CA LYS A 1251 -70.68 30.94 -11.41
C LYS A 1251 -70.73 32.48 -11.38
N ARG A 1252 -69.69 33.16 -10.90
CA ARG A 1252 -69.64 34.64 -10.91
C ARG A 1252 -68.87 35.25 -12.09
N ASP A 1253 -67.97 34.50 -12.74
CA ASP A 1253 -67.21 34.97 -13.92
C ASP A 1253 -67.91 34.67 -15.26
N ALA A 1254 -69.23 34.52 -15.25
CA ALA A 1254 -70.07 34.28 -16.42
C ALA A 1254 -71.28 35.25 -16.44
N GLY A 1255 -70.99 36.55 -16.33
CA GLY A 1255 -71.93 37.66 -16.40
C GLY A 1255 -71.31 38.88 -17.05
#